data_AF-A0AAU4X8R8-F1
#
_entry.id   AF-A0AAU4X8R8-F1
#
_cell.length_a   1.000
_cell.length_b   1.000
_cell.length_c   1.000
_cell.angle_alpha   90.00
_cell.angle_beta   90.00
_cell.angle_gamma   90.00
#
_symmetry.space_group_name_H-M   'P 1'
#
loop_
_entity.id
_entity.type
_entity.pdbx_description
1 polymer ?
#
loop_
_entity_poly.entity_id
_entity_poly.type
_entity_poly.pdbx_seq_one_letter_code
_entity_poly.pdbx_strand_id
1 'polypeptide(L)'
;MHRPRPAVGVSVAVLIVAGVMSGGGTGRASADPGSAGTLYVNHDVACSDTGAGTQSAPFCTVQAAADVVEPGQTVRIESVDDQTYSESATLTRSGTKDAPITFTGAPISAGGSWAELASTGSAPALTLKAVHDVRVEYLAVRYRGGDGVAVTDSEGVDLDRLSFPRPAVRAPGAGTAVTVDGASSDVTVSRNWIGDGYAFGVQVEPGAARVTATTNVVTTPRLGGIAVTGASGANVTSNTVIAPCATGISLGGGSSGVVENNVVASTTARQSDTCPAPTAPLYTVSADSAAQVTGDYNVAANGAPGGTRPRPEYSWAGAPYSTTAALRDATGQGAHDIDGLNMLSLTAPNEHSVLIDSADADAPGELSTDINGASRIDDPLVADTGTSASTRPDRGAIERQDTIYFRVGDTPSPTIGLAPFVTSLRTDGATSSWGEAFTYSVDFGDGGAPATGAAGAPVTHTYTTPGRYTPSITVTDTDGSSRTGQYVPVLAATATPPAASLSGVADTTSDGQVNAGYARFTVPEPADVWEIAYRSLTFGDGSQQNLANGAQEVPHQYPTPGTYTATLTQTDQLGRTTTAKATFHAADAFVAMTPEFDTEKTIAAHGVLKLSAATVRADSDGVDAAQLQIVTSAAKASGSLTLYTHGTTRPGTSSINFEPGRSARNEATVKVTPTGSVDIYNGSSGAVTVNVATVGLQSHAQFAETYHPATPVRLLDTRGATGGVTGPVAGGHSVTLTAAGTHGVPTGASAVVLNVGATTTKASGSLTVSTHGDSGSSVTGPYWTTGQTASAQIVLPLVDGKVVLRNTSRSSANLIADLVGWYGPTASGSQFQPVTPVRILNTHTGAGSGRIARLGAHATLKLKVTGAHGVPASGVSAVDLNLTVPAPSGTGYLIAYADGTSRPSVHSVDFTTKHTVANRALVKVGTNGEIDLYNAGSTSVDIYADLLGDYATHPAG
;
A
#
# COMPACT_ATOMS: atom_id res chain seq x y z
N MET A 1 -30.60 69.60 -36.72
CA MET A 1 -29.64 69.62 -37.84
C MET A 1 -28.30 69.13 -37.33
N HIS A 2 -27.61 68.34 -38.16
CA HIS A 2 -26.22 67.85 -38.00
C HIS A 2 -25.96 66.69 -37.00
N ARG A 3 -25.13 65.77 -37.53
CA ARG A 3 -24.90 64.36 -37.19
C ARG A 3 -23.97 64.15 -35.99
N PRO A 4 -23.98 62.94 -35.40
CA PRO A 4 -22.76 62.28 -34.96
C PRO A 4 -22.48 60.99 -35.77
N ARG A 5 -21.18 60.69 -35.96
CA ARG A 5 -20.65 59.40 -36.45
C ARG A 5 -20.37 58.46 -35.27
N PRO A 6 -20.48 57.12 -35.45
CA PRO A 6 -20.41 56.14 -34.38
C PRO A 6 -19.02 55.53 -34.18
N ALA A 7 -18.78 55.04 -32.96
CA ALA A 7 -17.76 54.06 -32.63
C ALA A 7 -18.22 52.65 -33.05
N VAL A 8 -17.31 51.85 -33.60
CA VAL A 8 -17.55 50.47 -34.03
C VAL A 8 -16.84 49.54 -33.05
N GLY A 9 -17.62 48.68 -32.39
CA GLY A 9 -17.16 47.42 -31.83
C GLY A 9 -17.48 46.27 -32.79
N VAL A 10 -16.65 45.22 -32.77
CA VAL A 10 -16.89 43.90 -33.39
C VAL A 10 -16.11 42.90 -32.52
N SER A 11 -16.73 42.11 -31.64
CA SER A 11 -17.41 40.82 -31.90
C SER A 11 -16.45 39.74 -32.42
N VAL A 12 -15.95 38.93 -31.49
CA VAL A 12 -15.19 37.70 -31.72
C VAL A 12 -16.13 36.64 -32.29
N ALA A 13 -15.84 36.16 -33.49
CA ALA A 13 -16.54 35.06 -34.15
C ALA A 13 -15.80 33.74 -33.91
N VAL A 14 -16.52 32.78 -33.36
CA VAL A 14 -16.19 31.35 -33.29
C VAL A 14 -16.17 30.79 -34.72
N LEU A 15 -15.06 30.15 -35.11
CA LEU A 15 -14.98 29.36 -36.34
C LEU A 15 -14.58 27.92 -36.00
N ILE A 16 -15.54 27.00 -36.09
CA ILE A 16 -15.34 25.55 -36.09
C ILE A 16 -14.96 25.16 -37.52
N VAL A 17 -13.79 24.54 -37.72
CA VAL A 17 -13.47 23.80 -38.95
C VAL A 17 -12.87 22.44 -38.55
N ALA A 18 -13.63 21.39 -38.83
CA ALA A 18 -13.15 20.01 -38.88
C ALA A 18 -12.51 19.74 -40.24
N GLY A 19 -11.38 19.02 -40.29
CA GLY A 19 -10.74 18.64 -41.56
C GLY A 19 -9.42 17.87 -41.44
N VAL A 20 -9.53 16.56 -41.14
CA VAL A 20 -8.77 15.41 -41.67
C VAL A 20 -7.22 15.43 -41.79
N MET A 21 -6.63 14.46 -41.07
CA MET A 21 -5.32 13.79 -41.18
C MET A 21 -4.55 13.90 -42.51
N SER A 22 -3.27 14.29 -42.43
CA SER A 22 -2.12 13.54 -42.99
C SER A 22 -0.78 14.24 -42.70
N GLY A 23 0.28 13.45 -42.46
CA GLY A 23 1.68 13.85 -42.66
C GLY A 23 2.46 14.22 -41.40
N GLY A 24 3.33 13.30 -40.96
CA GLY A 24 4.34 13.56 -39.93
C GLY A 24 5.42 14.54 -40.40
N GLY A 25 5.95 15.30 -39.45
CA GLY A 25 7.05 16.23 -39.67
C GLY A 25 7.39 16.96 -38.38
N THR A 26 8.36 16.43 -37.64
CA THR A 26 9.03 17.08 -36.52
C THR A 26 9.63 18.41 -36.96
N GLY A 27 9.33 19.52 -36.26
CA GLY A 27 9.98 20.80 -36.54
C GLY A 27 9.42 22.00 -35.78
N ARG A 28 9.97 22.22 -34.57
CA ARG A 28 10.10 23.50 -33.83
C ARG A 28 9.01 24.56 -34.03
N ALA A 29 8.09 24.65 -33.07
CA ALA A 29 7.29 25.84 -32.85
C ALA A 29 8.11 26.93 -32.13
N SER A 30 8.00 28.14 -32.68
CA SER A 30 8.52 29.41 -32.17
C SER A 30 8.06 29.67 -30.74
N ALA A 31 8.99 30.05 -29.86
CA ALA A 31 8.68 30.53 -28.52
C ALA A 31 8.10 31.96 -28.58
N ASP A 32 7.01 32.17 -27.84
CA ASP A 32 6.37 33.44 -27.52
C ASP A 32 6.97 33.96 -26.20
N PRO A 33 7.47 35.19 -26.09
CA PRO A 33 8.03 35.71 -24.84
C PRO A 33 6.89 36.28 -23.96
N GLY A 34 6.47 35.54 -22.92
CA GLY A 34 5.43 36.07 -22.01
C GLY A 34 4.88 35.22 -20.86
N SER A 35 5.22 33.93 -20.72
CA SER A 35 4.81 33.15 -19.53
C SER A 35 5.90 32.16 -19.13
N ALA A 36 6.89 32.60 -18.37
CA ALA A 36 7.90 31.68 -17.86
C ALA A 36 7.25 30.75 -16.82
N GLY A 37 6.95 29.52 -17.23
CA GLY A 37 6.18 28.55 -16.45
C GLY A 37 6.97 27.97 -15.26
N THR A 38 6.26 27.36 -14.31
CA THR A 38 6.83 26.67 -13.15
C THR A 38 7.24 25.23 -13.48
N LEU A 39 8.46 24.84 -13.09
CA LEU A 39 8.90 23.46 -13.04
C LEU A 39 8.70 22.92 -11.62
N TYR A 40 8.27 21.68 -11.49
CA TYR A 40 7.96 21.04 -10.20
C TYR A 40 8.96 19.92 -9.92
N VAL A 41 9.43 19.83 -8.68
CA VAL A 41 10.27 18.74 -8.16
C VAL A 41 9.54 18.08 -6.99
N ASN A 42 9.44 16.75 -6.98
CA ASN A 42 8.71 15.96 -5.96
C ASN A 42 9.29 14.52 -5.87
N HIS A 43 9.06 13.82 -4.75
CA HIS A 43 9.44 12.41 -4.51
C HIS A 43 8.33 11.37 -4.75
N ASP A 44 7.12 11.77 -5.18
CA ASP A 44 6.03 10.83 -5.41
C ASP A 44 6.27 9.88 -6.61
N VAL A 45 5.55 8.75 -6.66
CA VAL A 45 5.61 7.72 -7.71
C VAL A 45 5.35 8.24 -9.14
N ALA A 46 4.82 9.45 -9.27
CA ALA A 46 4.56 10.12 -10.54
C ALA A 46 5.76 10.92 -11.10
N CYS A 47 6.86 11.06 -10.35
CA CYS A 47 8.00 11.87 -10.78
C CYS A 47 8.83 11.19 -11.89
N SER A 48 9.51 12.00 -12.73
CA SER A 48 10.48 11.51 -13.72
C SER A 48 11.53 12.58 -14.07
N ASP A 49 12.81 12.25 -13.88
CA ASP A 49 13.95 13.12 -14.25
C ASP A 49 14.15 13.30 -15.76
N THR A 50 13.48 12.49 -16.57
CA THR A 50 13.46 12.63 -18.04
C THR A 50 12.16 13.27 -18.56
N GLY A 51 11.25 13.62 -17.65
CA GLY A 51 9.93 14.15 -17.95
C GLY A 51 9.91 15.65 -18.26
N ALA A 52 8.71 16.21 -18.32
CA ALA A 52 8.50 17.62 -18.65
C ALA A 52 8.57 18.57 -17.44
N GLY A 53 8.63 18.05 -16.20
CA GLY A 53 8.68 18.86 -14.98
C GLY A 53 7.38 19.61 -14.67
N THR A 54 6.24 19.16 -15.21
CA THR A 54 4.92 19.77 -14.95
C THR A 54 4.38 19.32 -13.59
N GLN A 55 3.37 20.00 -13.03
CA GLN A 55 2.76 19.59 -11.76
C GLN A 55 2.23 18.15 -11.75
N SER A 56 1.69 17.65 -12.88
CA SER A 56 1.21 16.27 -13.02
C SER A 56 2.31 15.24 -13.32
N ALA A 57 3.53 15.69 -13.61
CA ALA A 57 4.68 14.86 -13.93
C ALA A 57 5.97 15.62 -13.52
N PRO A 58 6.21 15.78 -12.20
CA PRO A 58 7.33 16.56 -11.67
C PRO A 58 8.67 15.85 -11.92
N PHE A 59 9.79 16.57 -11.82
CA PHE A 59 11.12 15.97 -11.72
C PHE A 59 11.28 15.26 -10.37
N CYS A 60 12.10 14.21 -10.31
CA CYS A 60 12.42 13.51 -9.07
C CYS A 60 13.57 14.20 -8.30
N THR A 61 14.46 14.88 -9.02
CA THR A 61 15.65 15.54 -8.45
C THR A 61 15.69 17.03 -8.77
N VAL A 62 16.30 17.80 -7.85
CA VAL A 62 16.57 19.22 -8.05
C VAL A 62 17.55 19.42 -9.20
N GLN A 63 18.54 18.53 -9.36
CA GLN A 63 19.47 18.60 -10.49
C GLN A 63 18.77 18.49 -11.85
N ALA A 64 17.79 17.59 -12.01
CA ALA A 64 17.09 17.43 -13.29
C ALA A 64 16.33 18.71 -13.69
N ALA A 65 15.70 19.40 -12.72
CA ALA A 65 15.09 20.69 -12.97
C ALA A 65 16.13 21.77 -13.29
N ALA A 66 17.26 21.79 -12.56
CA ALA A 66 18.35 22.73 -12.79
C ALA A 66 19.00 22.59 -14.18
N ASP A 67 19.01 21.39 -14.74
CA ASP A 67 19.59 21.12 -16.05
C ASP A 67 18.74 21.65 -17.21
N VAL A 68 17.46 21.99 -16.97
CA VAL A 68 16.51 22.38 -18.03
C VAL A 68 15.84 23.74 -17.82
N VAL A 69 15.99 24.35 -16.64
CA VAL A 69 15.34 25.63 -16.32
C VAL A 69 15.81 26.75 -17.26
N GLU A 70 14.89 27.59 -17.70
CA GLU A 70 15.13 28.71 -18.60
C GLU A 70 14.90 30.07 -17.89
N PRO A 71 15.43 31.19 -18.40
CA PRO A 71 15.24 32.50 -17.81
C PRO A 71 13.78 32.85 -17.49
N GLY A 72 13.56 33.41 -16.30
CA GLY A 72 12.25 33.78 -15.76
C GLY A 72 11.45 32.64 -15.14
N GLN A 73 11.88 31.38 -15.29
CA GLN A 73 11.16 30.25 -14.73
C GLN A 73 11.39 30.11 -13.22
N THR A 74 10.41 29.50 -12.56
CA THR A 74 10.50 29.08 -11.16
C THR A 74 10.59 27.56 -11.07
N VAL A 75 11.59 27.05 -10.37
CA VAL A 75 11.65 25.66 -9.93
C VAL A 75 11.08 25.58 -8.51
N ARG A 76 9.92 24.93 -8.38
CA ARG A 76 9.22 24.72 -7.12
C ARG A 76 9.54 23.32 -6.58
N ILE A 77 10.24 23.29 -5.45
CA ILE A 77 10.69 22.07 -4.79
C ILE A 77 9.68 21.70 -3.70
N GLU A 78 8.95 20.60 -3.89
CA GLU A 78 7.87 20.17 -3.00
C GLU A 78 8.35 19.16 -1.95
N SER A 79 7.67 19.09 -0.82
CA SER A 79 7.94 18.16 0.28
C SER A 79 6.63 17.54 0.77
N VAL A 80 5.95 16.81 -0.12
CA VAL A 80 4.62 16.24 0.14
C VAL A 80 4.62 15.11 1.19
N ASP A 81 5.79 14.57 1.50
CA ASP A 81 6.01 13.40 2.34
C ASP A 81 7.06 13.63 3.45
N ASP A 82 7.44 14.89 3.68
CA ASP A 82 8.53 15.31 4.59
C ASP A 82 9.89 14.62 4.29
N GLN A 83 10.12 14.14 3.05
CA GLN A 83 11.39 13.52 2.68
C GLN A 83 12.45 14.55 2.23
N THR A 84 13.69 14.32 2.66
CA THR A 84 14.88 15.08 2.27
C THR A 84 15.41 14.66 0.89
N TYR A 85 15.65 15.62 -0.01
CA TYR A 85 16.38 15.42 -1.27
C TYR A 85 17.85 15.13 -0.97
N SER A 86 18.23 13.86 -0.94
CA SER A 86 19.61 13.45 -0.64
C SER A 86 20.49 13.49 -1.89
N GLU A 87 20.79 14.70 -2.36
CA GLU A 87 21.60 14.97 -3.54
C GLU A 87 22.49 16.21 -3.34
N SER A 88 23.53 16.34 -4.17
CA SER A 88 24.31 17.58 -4.29
C SER A 88 24.02 18.20 -5.66
N ALA A 89 23.31 19.34 -5.67
CA ALA A 89 22.86 19.98 -6.90
C ALA A 89 23.82 21.11 -7.34
N THR A 90 24.06 21.22 -8.64
CA THR A 90 24.85 22.29 -9.27
C THR A 90 24.00 23.05 -10.27
N LEU A 91 23.73 24.31 -9.99
CA LEU A 91 23.05 25.25 -10.87
C LEU A 91 24.09 25.85 -11.84
N THR A 92 23.86 25.68 -13.14
CA THR A 92 24.77 26.14 -14.20
C THR A 92 24.08 26.99 -15.27
N ARG A 93 22.80 27.34 -15.03
CA ARG A 93 21.99 28.15 -15.94
C ARG A 93 21.67 29.49 -15.30
N SER A 94 21.69 30.53 -16.14
CA SER A 94 21.49 31.91 -15.73
C SER A 94 20.10 32.41 -16.13
N GLY A 95 19.57 33.33 -15.33
CA GLY A 95 18.42 34.13 -15.72
C GLY A 95 18.83 35.32 -16.58
N THR A 96 17.99 36.36 -16.51
CA THR A 96 18.34 37.72 -16.93
C THR A 96 17.88 38.68 -15.86
N LYS A 97 18.41 39.90 -15.86
CA LYS A 97 18.01 40.96 -14.93
C LYS A 97 16.49 41.15 -14.78
N ASP A 98 15.74 41.07 -15.87
CA ASP A 98 14.28 41.26 -15.88
C ASP A 98 13.51 39.93 -15.73
N ALA A 99 14.21 38.79 -15.80
CA ALA A 99 13.64 37.45 -15.72
C ALA A 99 14.64 36.50 -15.02
N PRO A 100 14.84 36.66 -13.70
CA PRO A 100 15.75 35.80 -12.95
C PRO A 100 15.22 34.36 -12.88
N ILE A 101 16.11 33.39 -12.77
CA ILE A 101 15.72 32.02 -12.44
C ILE A 101 15.49 31.94 -10.93
N THR A 102 14.36 31.36 -10.51
CA THR A 102 14.05 31.21 -9.08
C THR A 102 13.94 29.74 -8.69
N PHE A 103 14.68 29.32 -7.68
CA PHE A 103 14.48 28.05 -6.98
C PHE A 103 13.81 28.34 -5.65
N THR A 104 12.63 27.77 -5.42
CA THR A 104 11.87 27.99 -4.19
C THR A 104 11.41 26.67 -3.58
N GLY A 105 11.53 26.52 -2.27
CA GLY A 105 10.81 25.48 -1.53
C GLY A 105 9.30 25.79 -1.49
N ALA A 106 8.46 24.76 -1.56
CA ALA A 106 7.01 24.92 -1.44
C ALA A 106 6.60 25.34 -0.02
N PRO A 107 5.58 26.21 0.13
CA PRO A 107 5.13 26.68 1.44
C PRO A 107 4.57 25.55 2.29
N ILE A 108 4.80 25.65 3.60
CA ILE A 108 4.31 24.70 4.60
C ILE A 108 2.78 24.80 4.74
N SER A 109 2.11 23.66 4.82
CA SER A 109 0.91 23.55 5.67
C SER A 109 1.35 23.76 7.13
N ALA A 110 0.58 24.53 7.91
CA ALA A 110 0.96 24.97 9.25
C ALA A 110 1.58 23.83 10.12
N GLY A 111 2.90 23.91 10.34
CA GLY A 111 3.66 22.96 11.17
C GLY A 111 4.65 22.03 10.45
N GLY A 112 4.73 22.03 9.11
CA GLY A 112 5.71 21.24 8.34
C GLY A 112 7.12 21.84 8.28
N SER A 113 8.10 21.06 7.81
CA SER A 113 9.46 21.55 7.50
C SER A 113 9.52 22.09 6.05
N TRP A 114 10.38 23.07 5.77
CA TRP A 114 10.68 23.43 4.38
C TRP A 114 11.25 22.22 3.63
N ALA A 115 11.08 22.19 2.30
CA ALA A 115 11.76 21.20 1.46
C ALA A 115 13.27 21.23 1.79
N GLU A 116 13.84 20.06 2.02
CA GLU A 116 15.22 19.94 2.51
C GLU A 116 16.11 19.31 1.45
N LEU A 117 17.19 20.00 1.08
CA LEU A 117 18.27 19.48 0.23
C LEU A 117 19.46 19.08 1.10
N ALA A 118 19.94 17.84 0.97
CA ALA A 118 21.02 17.30 1.77
C ALA A 118 22.21 16.81 0.94
N SER A 119 23.40 17.37 1.21
CA SER A 119 24.65 17.02 0.51
C SER A 119 24.94 15.51 0.52
N THR A 120 25.50 15.01 -0.58
CA THR A 120 26.05 13.65 -0.66
C THR A 120 27.59 13.68 -0.59
N GLY A 121 28.15 13.04 0.44
CA GLY A 121 29.60 13.03 0.64
C GLY A 121 30.15 14.39 1.07
N SER A 122 31.27 14.82 0.48
CA SER A 122 31.97 16.07 0.85
C SER A 122 31.73 17.24 -0.12
N ALA A 123 30.88 17.06 -1.13
CA ALA A 123 30.51 18.14 -2.04
C ALA A 123 29.54 19.11 -1.34
N PRO A 124 29.46 20.39 -1.79
CA PRO A 124 28.41 21.28 -1.32
C PRO A 124 27.01 20.68 -1.56
N ALA A 125 26.04 21.01 -0.71
CA ALA A 125 24.65 20.59 -0.95
C ALA A 125 24.07 21.30 -2.19
N LEU A 126 24.37 22.59 -2.33
CA LEU A 126 24.03 23.40 -3.49
C LEU A 126 25.26 24.16 -3.99
N THR A 127 25.52 24.11 -5.29
CA THR A 127 26.57 24.90 -5.93
C THR A 127 25.94 25.80 -7.01
N LEU A 128 26.14 27.11 -6.92
CA LEU A 128 25.87 28.05 -8.01
C LEU A 128 27.19 28.29 -8.73
N LYS A 129 27.27 27.87 -10.00
CA LYS A 129 28.54 27.83 -10.72
C LYS A 129 28.44 28.50 -12.08
N ALA A 130 29.19 29.59 -12.26
CA ALA A 130 29.20 30.35 -13.50
C ALA A 130 27.81 30.84 -13.92
N VAL A 131 26.98 31.23 -12.95
CA VAL A 131 25.59 31.68 -13.19
C VAL A 131 25.42 33.16 -12.94
N HIS A 132 24.37 33.73 -13.53
CA HIS A 132 23.92 35.07 -13.17
C HIS A 132 22.40 35.21 -13.12
N ASP A 133 21.92 36.18 -12.34
CA ASP A 133 20.49 36.46 -12.12
C ASP A 133 19.72 35.23 -11.60
N VAL A 134 20.17 34.66 -10.48
CA VAL A 134 19.59 33.46 -9.85
C VAL A 134 19.17 33.76 -8.41
N ARG A 135 17.94 33.40 -8.06
CA ARG A 135 17.39 33.47 -6.70
C ARG A 135 17.13 32.08 -6.15
N VAL A 136 17.54 31.85 -4.91
CA VAL A 136 17.22 30.64 -4.14
C VAL A 136 16.53 31.05 -2.86
N GLU A 137 15.33 30.52 -2.61
CA GLU A 137 14.53 30.92 -1.46
C GLU A 137 13.72 29.81 -0.79
N TYR A 138 13.39 30.01 0.49
CA TYR A 138 12.52 29.12 1.29
C TYR A 138 12.95 27.64 1.29
N LEU A 139 14.26 27.36 1.29
CA LEU A 139 14.81 26.01 1.21
C LEU A 139 15.62 25.67 2.48
N ALA A 140 15.44 24.46 3.00
CA ALA A 140 16.33 23.93 4.04
C ALA A 140 17.55 23.25 3.39
N VAL A 141 18.76 23.55 3.87
CA VAL A 141 20.01 23.03 3.31
C VAL A 141 20.81 22.32 4.40
N ARG A 142 20.86 20.99 4.31
CA ARG A 142 21.61 20.14 5.24
C ARG A 142 22.93 19.72 4.59
N TYR A 143 24.03 19.86 5.32
CA TYR A 143 25.35 19.55 4.76
C TYR A 143 26.23 18.77 5.74
N ARG A 144 27.07 17.89 5.21
CA ARG A 144 28.02 17.05 5.97
C ARG A 144 29.40 17.10 5.32
N GLY A 145 30.38 17.72 5.95
CA GLY A 145 31.75 17.74 5.42
C GLY A 145 32.03 18.88 4.42
N GLY A 146 31.23 18.98 3.35
CA GLY A 146 31.28 20.12 2.41
C GLY A 146 30.53 21.36 2.89
N ASP A 147 30.51 22.41 2.07
CA ASP A 147 29.74 23.63 2.32
C ASP A 147 28.21 23.38 2.17
N GLY A 148 27.39 24.25 2.75
CA GLY A 148 25.94 24.24 2.50
C GLY A 148 25.65 24.69 1.07
N VAL A 149 25.93 25.98 0.82
CA VAL A 149 25.84 26.61 -0.49
C VAL A 149 27.20 27.16 -0.89
N ALA A 150 27.68 26.82 -2.07
CA ALA A 150 28.88 27.40 -2.67
C ALA A 150 28.50 28.26 -3.89
N VAL A 151 28.82 29.55 -3.85
CA VAL A 151 28.69 30.48 -4.97
C VAL A 151 30.06 30.64 -5.62
N THR A 152 30.17 30.20 -6.86
CA THR A 152 31.43 30.10 -7.59
C THR A 152 31.35 30.77 -8.95
N ASP A 153 32.25 31.71 -9.24
CA ASP A 153 32.32 32.43 -10.52
C ASP A 153 30.96 33.02 -10.97
N SER A 154 30.14 33.54 -10.03
CA SER A 154 28.75 33.92 -10.30
C SER A 154 28.44 35.39 -10.01
N GLU A 155 27.43 35.96 -10.69
CA GLU A 155 27.04 37.38 -10.57
C GLU A 155 25.54 37.56 -10.34
N GLY A 156 25.10 38.41 -9.40
CA GLY A 156 23.66 38.65 -9.22
C GLY A 156 22.93 37.43 -8.66
N VAL A 157 23.38 36.95 -7.51
CA VAL A 157 22.84 35.77 -6.81
C VAL A 157 22.16 36.22 -5.52
N ASP A 158 20.89 35.85 -5.34
CA ASP A 158 20.14 36.09 -4.11
C ASP A 158 19.87 34.77 -3.37
N LEU A 159 20.39 34.65 -2.14
CA LEU A 159 20.15 33.54 -1.22
C LEU A 159 19.29 34.06 -0.07
N ASP A 160 17.98 33.86 -0.16
CA ASP A 160 16.99 34.48 0.74
C ASP A 160 16.19 33.46 1.55
N ARG A 161 16.07 33.63 2.86
CA ARG A 161 15.23 32.74 3.71
C ARG A 161 15.58 31.26 3.61
N LEU A 162 16.86 30.95 3.52
CA LEU A 162 17.35 29.58 3.64
C LEU A 162 17.51 29.20 5.11
N SER A 163 17.26 27.94 5.43
CA SER A 163 17.48 27.37 6.76
C SER A 163 18.58 26.33 6.71
N PHE A 164 19.58 26.47 7.58
CA PHE A 164 20.66 25.51 7.73
C PHE A 164 20.47 24.82 9.08
N PRO A 165 19.74 23.69 9.13
CA PRO A 165 19.43 23.01 10.38
C PRO A 165 20.70 22.45 11.02
N ARG A 166 20.68 22.32 12.36
CA ARG A 166 21.80 21.75 13.11
C ARG A 166 22.13 20.33 12.59
N PRO A 167 23.39 20.04 12.23
CA PRO A 167 23.77 18.70 11.82
C PRO A 167 23.64 17.72 13.01
N ALA A 168 22.95 16.59 12.79
CA ALA A 168 22.68 15.58 13.83
C ALA A 168 23.94 14.86 14.34
N VAL A 169 25.09 15.03 13.68
CA VAL A 169 26.36 14.39 14.03
C VAL A 169 27.43 15.46 14.19
N ARG A 170 28.14 15.44 15.33
CA ARG A 170 29.35 16.22 15.59
C ARG A 170 30.50 15.67 14.74
N ALA A 171 30.43 15.81 13.41
CA ALA A 171 31.48 15.33 12.52
C ALA A 171 32.64 16.34 12.47
N PRO A 172 33.90 15.93 12.73
CA PRO A 172 35.06 16.74 12.38
C PRO A 172 35.06 17.03 10.88
N GLY A 173 35.20 18.30 10.50
CA GLY A 173 35.35 18.72 9.10
C GLY A 173 34.10 19.20 8.38
N ALA A 174 33.04 19.66 9.05
CA ALA A 174 31.90 20.29 8.36
C ALA A 174 32.28 21.64 7.74
N GLY A 175 31.85 21.89 6.49
CA GLY A 175 32.10 23.12 5.74
C GLY A 175 31.30 24.32 6.21
N THR A 176 31.44 25.43 5.49
CA THR A 176 30.78 26.72 5.73
C THR A 176 29.32 26.66 5.26
N ALA A 177 28.38 27.34 5.93
CA ALA A 177 26.97 27.30 5.48
C ALA A 177 26.80 27.99 4.11
N VAL A 178 27.40 29.16 3.92
CA VAL A 178 27.46 29.86 2.62
C VAL A 178 28.88 30.33 2.32
N THR A 179 29.47 29.87 1.22
CA THR A 179 30.76 30.35 0.72
C THR A 179 30.56 31.13 -0.58
N VAL A 180 31.18 32.30 -0.69
CA VAL A 180 31.24 33.12 -1.91
C VAL A 180 32.70 33.25 -2.34
N ASP A 181 33.03 32.72 -3.51
CA ASP A 181 34.40 32.70 -4.00
C ASP A 181 34.88 34.07 -4.51
N GLY A 182 36.19 34.16 -4.75
CA GLY A 182 36.84 35.37 -5.24
C GLY A 182 36.50 35.80 -6.66
N ALA A 183 35.82 34.95 -7.44
CA ALA A 183 35.40 35.27 -8.81
C ALA A 183 33.96 35.81 -8.87
N SER A 184 33.22 35.75 -7.76
CA SER A 184 31.81 36.11 -7.70
C SER A 184 31.57 37.58 -7.33
N SER A 185 30.47 38.15 -7.81
CA SER A 185 30.05 39.51 -7.45
C SER A 185 28.53 39.71 -7.36
N ASP A 186 28.07 40.79 -6.74
CA ASP A 186 26.62 41.07 -6.56
C ASP A 186 25.87 39.89 -5.92
N VAL A 187 26.39 39.37 -4.81
CA VAL A 187 25.77 38.25 -4.07
C VAL A 187 25.08 38.77 -2.82
N THR A 188 23.79 38.53 -2.69
CA THR A 188 23.00 38.83 -1.49
C THR A 188 22.75 37.56 -0.70
N VAL A 189 23.15 37.54 0.57
CA VAL A 189 22.84 36.49 1.54
C VAL A 189 21.91 37.12 2.58
N SER A 190 20.60 36.92 2.45
CA SER A 190 19.59 37.61 3.24
C SER A 190 18.62 36.72 4.01
N ARG A 191 18.22 37.15 5.22
CA ARG A 191 17.14 36.52 6.00
C ARG A 191 17.35 35.00 6.22
N ASN A 192 18.59 34.55 6.26
CA ASN A 192 18.90 33.12 6.44
C ASN A 192 18.99 32.76 7.92
N TRP A 193 18.50 31.58 8.26
CA TRP A 193 18.65 30.98 9.59
C TRP A 193 19.78 29.95 9.58
N ILE A 194 20.95 30.32 10.07
CA ILE A 194 22.15 29.47 10.11
C ILE A 194 22.34 28.90 11.52
N GLY A 195 21.99 27.62 11.71
CA GLY A 195 22.13 26.91 12.99
C GLY A 195 23.56 26.44 13.28
N ASP A 196 23.85 26.07 14.54
CA ASP A 196 25.16 25.71 15.15
C ASP A 196 26.16 24.95 14.23
N GLY A 197 26.77 25.67 13.28
CA GLY A 197 27.72 25.15 12.30
C GLY A 197 29.15 25.08 12.86
N TYR A 198 29.99 24.18 12.33
CA TYR A 198 31.37 24.00 12.84
C TYR A 198 32.43 24.83 12.11
N ALA A 199 32.10 25.45 10.96
CA ALA A 199 32.97 26.36 10.22
C ALA A 199 32.44 27.80 10.29
N PHE A 200 32.47 28.54 9.17
CA PHE A 200 31.86 29.86 9.09
C PHE A 200 30.36 29.76 8.83
N GLY A 201 29.59 30.75 9.29
CA GLY A 201 28.21 30.92 8.83
C GLY A 201 28.21 31.40 7.38
N VAL A 202 28.84 32.54 7.14
CA VAL A 202 29.07 33.08 5.79
C VAL A 202 30.55 33.36 5.63
N GLN A 203 31.14 32.90 4.52
CA GLN A 203 32.53 33.16 4.16
C GLN A 203 32.59 33.81 2.78
N VAL A 204 33.26 34.95 2.69
CA VAL A 204 33.54 35.65 1.44
C VAL A 204 35.05 35.64 1.23
N GLU A 205 35.48 35.07 0.10
CA GLU A 205 36.88 34.84 -0.22
C GLU A 205 37.53 36.00 -0.98
N PRO A 206 38.88 36.09 -0.97
CA PRO A 206 39.61 37.18 -1.64
C PRO A 206 39.30 37.30 -3.12
N GLY A 207 38.92 38.51 -3.55
CA GLY A 207 38.58 38.84 -4.94
C GLY A 207 37.11 39.19 -5.15
N ALA A 208 36.21 38.74 -4.26
CA ALA A 208 34.78 38.97 -4.40
C ALA A 208 34.41 40.47 -4.37
N ALA A 209 33.31 40.85 -5.02
CA ALA A 209 32.86 42.24 -5.07
C ALA A 209 31.35 42.41 -4.83
N ARG A 210 30.94 43.48 -4.14
CA ARG A 210 29.53 43.83 -3.91
C ARG A 210 28.73 42.72 -3.24
N VAL A 211 29.30 42.07 -2.23
CA VAL A 211 28.62 41.02 -1.45
C VAL A 211 27.88 41.64 -0.28
N THR A 212 26.57 41.38 -0.17
CA THR A 212 25.73 41.85 0.94
C THR A 212 25.30 40.66 1.79
N ALA A 213 25.75 40.62 3.05
CA ALA A 213 25.23 39.69 4.05
C ALA A 213 24.32 40.47 5.00
N THR A 214 23.00 40.26 4.93
CA THR A 214 22.02 41.08 5.66
C THR A 214 20.89 40.32 6.35
N THR A 215 20.44 40.80 7.50
CA THR A 215 19.24 40.24 8.19
C THR A 215 19.35 38.74 8.49
N ASN A 216 20.56 38.18 8.62
CA ASN A 216 20.75 36.75 8.90
C ASN A 216 20.83 36.50 10.41
N VAL A 217 20.30 35.35 10.85
CA VAL A 217 20.56 34.82 12.19
C VAL A 217 21.62 33.73 12.07
N VAL A 218 22.79 33.95 12.67
CA VAL A 218 23.94 33.05 12.58
C VAL A 218 24.34 32.54 13.95
N THR A 219 24.33 31.22 14.14
CA THR A 219 24.87 30.59 15.35
C THR A 219 26.01 29.66 14.98
N THR A 220 27.22 29.93 15.49
CA THR A 220 28.41 29.12 15.16
C THR A 220 29.42 29.06 16.32
N PRO A 221 29.74 27.86 16.81
CA PRO A 221 30.72 27.69 17.88
C PRO A 221 32.21 27.77 17.50
N ARG A 222 32.66 27.92 16.24
CA ARG A 222 34.09 27.61 15.92
C ARG A 222 34.90 28.53 15.00
N LEU A 223 34.70 28.55 13.68
CA LEU A 223 35.62 29.31 12.80
C LEU A 223 35.24 30.79 12.72
N GLY A 224 33.95 31.11 12.74
CA GLY A 224 33.46 32.48 12.85
C GLY A 224 32.02 32.63 12.34
N GLY A 225 31.39 33.78 12.57
CA GLY A 225 30.05 34.08 12.05
C GLY A 225 30.07 34.44 10.57
N ILE A 226 30.31 35.71 10.28
CA ILE A 226 30.41 36.26 8.93
C ILE A 226 31.86 36.72 8.73
N ALA A 227 32.57 36.08 7.81
CA ALA A 227 33.97 36.36 7.55
C ALA A 227 34.17 36.82 6.10
N VAL A 228 34.69 38.03 5.93
CA VAL A 228 34.99 38.63 4.63
C VAL A 228 36.49 38.86 4.54
N THR A 229 37.14 38.35 3.50
CA THR A 229 38.58 38.53 3.30
C THR A 229 38.85 39.00 1.87
N GLY A 230 39.57 40.11 1.70
CA GLY A 230 39.97 40.64 0.40
C GLY A 230 38.83 40.97 -0.57
N ALA A 231 37.66 41.40 -0.07
CA ALA A 231 36.50 41.70 -0.90
C ALA A 231 36.24 43.21 -1.03
N SER A 232 35.69 43.66 -2.16
CA SER A 232 35.38 45.08 -2.39
C SER A 232 33.89 45.38 -2.25
N GLY A 233 33.52 46.44 -1.52
CA GLY A 233 32.11 46.84 -1.34
C GLY A 233 31.24 45.82 -0.62
N ALA A 234 31.75 45.19 0.44
CA ALA A 234 31.01 44.23 1.24
C ALA A 234 30.11 44.92 2.27
N ASN A 235 28.80 44.67 2.22
CA ASN A 235 27.84 45.21 3.19
C ASN A 235 27.47 44.10 4.18
N VAL A 236 27.85 44.25 5.45
CA VAL A 236 27.44 43.34 6.52
C VAL A 236 26.50 44.09 7.44
N THR A 237 25.20 43.89 7.25
CA THR A 237 24.17 44.78 7.82
C THR A 237 23.08 44.00 8.56
N SER A 238 22.64 44.47 9.73
CA SER A 238 21.47 43.88 10.43
C SER A 238 21.53 42.37 10.67
N ASN A 239 22.72 41.78 10.84
CA ASN A 239 22.83 40.37 11.18
C ASN A 239 22.80 40.18 12.71
N THR A 240 22.17 39.10 13.16
CA THR A 240 22.26 38.66 14.56
C THR A 240 23.16 37.43 14.65
N VAL A 241 24.35 37.57 15.24
CA VAL A 241 25.38 36.53 15.30
C VAL A 241 25.67 36.10 16.74
N ILE A 242 25.48 34.81 17.04
CA ILE A 242 25.95 34.18 18.28
C ILE A 242 27.23 33.42 18.01
N ALA A 243 28.34 33.97 18.53
CA ALA A 243 29.68 33.43 18.36
C ALA A 243 30.33 33.21 19.75
N PRO A 244 30.03 32.09 20.44
CA PRO A 244 30.45 31.89 21.82
C PRO A 244 31.96 31.67 22.00
N CYS A 245 32.69 31.30 20.94
CA CYS A 245 34.10 30.87 21.01
C CYS A 245 35.01 31.47 19.91
N ALA A 246 34.45 32.21 18.94
CA ALA A 246 35.13 32.68 17.73
C ALA A 246 34.76 34.13 17.41
N THR A 247 35.44 34.76 16.45
CA THR A 247 35.01 36.08 15.95
C THR A 247 33.63 36.00 15.33
N GLY A 248 32.74 36.93 15.69
CA GLY A 248 31.39 36.99 15.15
C GLY A 248 31.40 37.54 13.73
N ILE A 249 31.93 38.75 13.54
CA ILE A 249 32.03 39.39 12.23
C ILE A 249 33.47 39.84 11.99
N SER A 250 34.04 39.51 10.83
CA SER A 250 35.40 39.93 10.48
C SER A 250 35.54 40.41 9.05
N LEU A 251 36.20 41.55 8.86
CA LEU A 251 36.62 42.07 7.54
C LEU A 251 38.14 42.17 7.49
N GLY A 252 38.75 41.36 6.62
CA GLY A 252 40.19 41.13 6.54
C GLY A 252 40.78 41.33 5.15
N GLY A 253 42.11 41.36 5.03
CA GLY A 253 42.82 41.19 3.74
C GLY A 253 42.65 42.34 2.73
N GLY A 254 42.46 43.57 3.20
CA GLY A 254 42.25 44.74 2.34
C GLY A 254 40.80 44.89 1.85
N SER A 255 39.84 44.40 2.63
CA SER A 255 38.42 44.52 2.29
C SER A 255 37.92 45.96 2.43
N SER A 256 36.87 46.31 1.70
CA SER A 256 36.13 47.59 1.81
C SER A 256 34.64 47.36 1.99
N GLY A 257 33.94 48.30 2.62
CA GLY A 257 32.48 48.26 2.78
C GLY A 257 31.99 48.76 4.14
N VAL A 258 30.86 48.22 4.60
CA VAL A 258 30.22 48.64 5.86
C VAL A 258 29.95 47.45 6.78
N VAL A 259 30.00 47.73 8.08
CA VAL A 259 29.55 46.83 9.15
C VAL A 259 28.58 47.62 10.01
N GLU A 260 27.28 47.48 9.78
CA GLU A 260 26.27 48.33 10.41
C GLU A 260 25.06 47.55 10.94
N ASN A 261 24.39 48.08 11.96
CA ASN A 261 23.18 47.50 12.56
C ASN A 261 23.33 46.05 13.08
N ASN A 262 24.53 45.48 13.16
CA ASN A 262 24.69 44.09 13.54
C ASN A 262 24.60 43.90 15.05
N VAL A 263 24.12 42.74 15.46
CA VAL A 263 24.09 42.32 16.86
C VAL A 263 24.94 41.06 17.02
N VAL A 264 26.10 41.19 17.67
CA VAL A 264 27.00 40.04 17.92
C VAL A 264 27.05 39.75 19.42
N ALA A 265 26.79 38.50 19.80
CA ALA A 265 26.76 38.07 21.19
C ALA A 265 27.75 36.94 21.52
N SER A 266 28.36 37.03 22.71
CA SER A 266 29.17 35.97 23.32
C SER A 266 28.41 35.31 24.47
N THR A 267 27.77 34.16 24.20
CA THR A 267 26.97 33.44 25.21
C THR A 267 27.77 32.28 25.85
N THR A 268 27.96 32.29 27.17
CA THR A 268 28.66 31.20 27.90
C THR A 268 27.88 29.89 27.92
N ALA A 269 26.54 29.94 27.85
CA ALA A 269 25.65 28.77 27.87
C ALA A 269 25.84 27.79 26.69
N ARG A 270 26.59 28.18 25.64
CA ARG A 270 26.87 27.36 24.45
C ARG A 270 28.32 26.89 24.34
N GLN A 271 29.16 27.14 25.36
CA GLN A 271 30.54 26.66 25.42
C GLN A 271 30.58 25.15 25.75
N SER A 272 31.58 24.44 25.23
CA SER A 272 31.79 22.99 25.46
C SER A 272 33.27 22.65 25.26
N ASP A 273 33.69 21.41 25.51
CA ASP A 273 35.08 20.98 25.22
C ASP A 273 35.48 21.21 23.75
N THR A 274 34.48 21.24 22.86
CA THR A 274 34.63 21.52 21.43
C THR A 274 34.48 23.00 21.04
N CYS A 275 34.28 23.89 22.02
CA CYS A 275 34.05 25.33 21.91
C CYS A 275 34.60 25.97 23.20
N PRO A 276 35.93 26.15 23.31
CA PRO A 276 36.57 26.60 24.55
C PRO A 276 36.27 28.07 24.87
N ALA A 277 36.72 28.54 26.03
CA ALA A 277 36.57 29.94 26.44
C ALA A 277 37.13 30.88 25.36
N PRO A 278 36.38 31.93 24.99
CA PRO A 278 36.69 32.71 23.81
C PRO A 278 37.85 33.66 24.06
N THR A 279 38.75 33.76 23.09
CA THR A 279 39.89 34.69 23.11
C THR A 279 39.82 35.71 21.97
N ALA A 280 39.11 35.41 20.88
CA ALA A 280 38.97 36.27 19.72
C ALA A 280 37.93 37.40 19.97
N PRO A 281 38.12 38.61 19.42
CA PRO A 281 37.15 39.70 19.52
C PRO A 281 35.77 39.37 18.92
N LEU A 282 34.70 40.10 19.25
CA LEU A 282 33.40 39.94 18.58
C LEU A 282 33.45 40.43 17.12
N TYR A 283 34.06 41.59 16.93
CA TYR A 283 34.26 42.24 15.64
C TYR A 283 35.75 42.36 15.35
N THR A 284 36.17 42.11 14.11
CA THR A 284 37.58 42.28 13.72
C THR A 284 37.69 42.95 12.35
N VAL A 285 38.44 44.05 12.29
CA VAL A 285 38.84 44.70 11.04
C VAL A 285 40.36 44.78 10.98
N SER A 286 40.96 44.16 9.96
CA SER A 286 42.41 44.11 9.81
C SER A 286 43.02 45.47 9.45
N ALA A 287 44.33 45.62 9.69
CA ALA A 287 45.07 46.87 9.44
C ALA A 287 44.98 47.37 7.98
N ASP A 288 45.00 46.45 7.02
CA ASP A 288 44.88 46.75 5.60
C ASP A 288 43.44 47.06 5.14
N SER A 289 42.42 46.70 5.92
CA SER A 289 41.00 46.99 5.62
C SER A 289 40.48 48.23 6.34
N ALA A 290 41.09 48.61 7.47
CA ALA A 290 40.56 49.61 8.42
C ALA A 290 40.28 51.01 7.83
N ALA A 291 40.98 51.42 6.77
CA ALA A 291 40.76 52.71 6.11
C ALA A 291 39.61 52.70 5.08
N GLN A 292 39.10 51.51 4.73
CA GLN A 292 38.09 51.31 3.69
C GLN A 292 36.79 50.69 4.22
N VAL A 293 36.75 50.42 5.53
CA VAL A 293 35.59 49.88 6.23
C VAL A 293 35.04 50.95 7.16
N THR A 294 33.73 51.18 7.09
CA THR A 294 33.00 51.99 8.06
C THR A 294 32.22 51.05 8.99
N GLY A 295 32.27 51.31 10.29
CA GLY A 295 31.50 50.58 11.28
C GLY A 295 30.73 51.53 12.18
N ASP A 296 29.41 51.36 12.27
CA ASP A 296 28.56 52.12 13.17
C ASP A 296 27.26 51.35 13.49
N TYR A 297 26.49 51.81 14.47
CA TYR A 297 25.21 51.20 14.87
C TYR A 297 25.28 49.69 15.23
N ASN A 298 26.45 49.15 15.56
CA ASN A 298 26.60 47.76 15.95
C ASN A 298 26.37 47.55 17.45
N VAL A 299 26.14 46.30 17.82
CA VAL A 299 25.97 45.88 19.21
C VAL A 299 26.98 44.79 19.54
N ALA A 300 27.75 45.01 20.59
CA ALA A 300 28.67 44.05 21.17
C ALA A 300 28.11 43.49 22.50
N ALA A 301 27.33 42.42 22.42
CA ALA A 301 26.73 41.75 23.58
C ALA A 301 27.75 40.79 24.24
N ASN A 302 28.69 41.38 25.00
CA ASN A 302 29.86 40.70 25.55
C ASN A 302 29.85 40.62 27.10
N GLY A 303 28.70 40.20 27.65
CA GLY A 303 28.43 40.20 29.09
C GLY A 303 27.63 41.43 29.55
N ALA A 304 27.20 41.44 30.82
CA ALA A 304 26.36 42.52 31.37
C ALA A 304 27.15 43.84 31.55
N PRO A 305 26.47 45.01 31.57
CA PRO A 305 27.14 46.30 31.69
C PRO A 305 27.93 46.39 33.00
N GLY A 306 29.19 46.85 32.94
CA GLY A 306 30.07 46.97 34.11
C GLY A 306 30.64 45.65 34.67
N GLY A 307 30.33 44.51 34.06
CA GLY A 307 30.89 43.20 34.41
C GLY A 307 32.24 42.88 33.75
N THR A 308 32.87 41.78 34.16
CA THR A 308 34.08 41.26 33.50
C THR A 308 33.73 40.77 32.10
N ARG A 309 34.29 41.41 31.08
CA ARG A 309 34.14 41.01 29.68
C ARG A 309 35.03 39.80 29.39
N PRO A 310 34.50 38.72 28.79
CA PRO A 310 35.27 37.49 28.58
C PRO A 310 36.36 37.63 27.51
N ARG A 311 36.25 38.62 26.62
CA ARG A 311 37.20 38.92 25.53
C ARG A 311 37.07 40.38 25.05
N PRO A 312 37.95 40.91 24.18
CA PRO A 312 37.72 42.21 23.55
C PRO A 312 36.42 42.24 22.73
N GLU A 313 35.78 43.39 22.61
CA GLU A 313 34.61 43.54 21.73
C GLU A 313 35.06 43.73 20.29
N TYR A 314 36.07 44.57 20.07
CA TYR A 314 36.59 44.90 18.75
C TYR A 314 38.08 44.61 18.66
N SER A 315 38.55 44.30 17.46
CA SER A 315 39.92 44.56 17.03
C SER A 315 39.84 45.42 15.77
N TRP A 316 40.43 46.61 15.82
CA TRP A 316 40.42 47.55 14.70
C TRP A 316 41.85 47.94 14.34
N ALA A 317 42.19 47.81 13.06
CA ALA A 317 43.55 47.98 12.56
C ALA A 317 44.61 47.13 13.31
N GLY A 318 44.22 45.97 13.85
CA GLY A 318 45.08 45.08 14.64
C GLY A 318 45.22 45.43 16.13
N ALA A 319 44.59 46.50 16.61
CA ALA A 319 44.55 46.86 18.03
C ALA A 319 43.23 46.37 18.69
N PRO A 320 43.27 45.69 19.85
CA PRO A 320 42.07 45.24 20.54
C PRO A 320 41.44 46.35 21.40
N TYR A 321 40.11 46.41 21.43
CA TYR A 321 39.31 47.33 22.24
C TYR A 321 38.24 46.56 23.01
N SER A 322 38.20 46.77 24.33
CA SER A 322 37.26 46.07 25.21
C SER A 322 35.88 46.73 25.30
N THR A 323 35.73 47.97 24.82
CA THR A 323 34.46 48.72 24.83
C THR A 323 34.30 49.51 23.53
N THR A 324 33.05 49.80 23.14
CA THR A 324 32.72 50.69 22.01
C THR A 324 33.28 52.11 22.22
N ALA A 325 33.24 52.64 23.44
CA ALA A 325 33.84 53.93 23.77
C ALA A 325 35.37 53.97 23.49
N ALA A 326 36.09 52.90 23.83
CA ALA A 326 37.53 52.82 23.57
C ALA A 326 37.86 52.72 22.09
N LEU A 327 37.01 52.04 21.30
CA LEU A 327 37.11 52.02 19.84
C LEU A 327 36.90 53.43 19.27
N ARG A 328 35.81 54.08 19.65
CA ARG A 328 35.42 55.41 19.16
C ARG A 328 36.49 56.45 19.43
N ASP A 329 36.98 56.52 20.67
CA ASP A 329 37.97 57.52 21.06
C ASP A 329 39.31 57.34 20.32
N ALA A 330 39.65 56.10 19.94
CA ALA A 330 40.90 55.79 19.26
C ALA A 330 40.82 55.85 17.72
N THR A 331 39.65 55.60 17.13
CA THR A 331 39.50 55.36 15.68
C THR A 331 38.47 56.25 15.00
N GLY A 332 37.55 56.85 15.75
CA GLY A 332 36.38 57.56 15.23
C GLY A 332 35.23 56.66 14.75
N GLN A 333 35.38 55.33 14.83
CA GLN A 333 34.36 54.35 14.44
C GLN A 333 33.38 54.06 15.58
N GLY A 334 32.20 53.52 15.26
CA GLY A 334 31.23 53.04 16.25
C GLY A 334 30.64 54.16 17.10
N ALA A 335 30.31 55.30 16.50
CA ALA A 335 29.79 56.46 17.21
C ALA A 335 28.49 56.13 17.99
N HIS A 336 27.66 55.26 17.41
CA HIS A 336 26.38 54.79 17.90
C HIS A 336 26.43 53.33 18.38
N ASP A 337 27.61 52.72 18.51
CA ASP A 337 27.73 51.31 18.92
C ASP A 337 27.35 51.13 20.40
N ILE A 338 26.60 50.06 20.68
CA ILE A 338 26.09 49.72 22.03
C ILE A 338 26.93 48.58 22.63
N ASP A 339 27.36 48.75 23.88
CA ASP A 339 28.13 47.76 24.64
C ASP A 339 27.34 47.14 25.80
N GLY A 340 27.79 45.95 26.23
CA GLY A 340 27.39 45.38 27.54
C GLY A 340 25.97 44.80 27.61
N LEU A 341 25.32 44.46 26.50
CA LEU A 341 24.01 43.82 26.56
C LEU A 341 24.10 42.35 26.98
N ASN A 342 23.18 41.94 27.86
CA ASN A 342 22.97 40.53 28.18
C ASN A 342 21.87 39.96 27.28
N MET A 343 22.27 39.21 26.24
CA MET A 343 21.33 38.54 25.35
C MET A 343 21.23 37.05 25.66
N LEU A 344 20.01 36.60 26.00
CA LEU A 344 19.70 35.20 26.30
C LEU A 344 18.98 34.47 25.15
N SER A 345 18.37 35.19 24.20
CA SER A 345 17.60 34.60 23.10
C SER A 345 17.88 35.28 21.75
N LEU A 346 17.72 34.50 20.68
CA LEU A 346 17.79 34.92 19.28
C LEU A 346 16.42 35.29 18.70
N THR A 347 15.34 35.18 19.46
CA THR A 347 13.98 35.07 18.88
C THR A 347 13.22 36.39 18.80
N ALA A 348 13.64 37.42 19.53
CA ALA A 348 13.22 38.82 19.44
C ALA A 348 13.91 39.61 20.57
N PRO A 349 14.20 40.91 20.40
CA PRO A 349 14.52 41.76 21.53
C PRO A 349 13.34 41.80 22.52
N ASN A 350 13.63 41.85 23.81
CA ASN A 350 12.58 42.06 24.81
C ASN A 350 12.00 43.47 24.67
N GLU A 351 10.74 43.63 25.06
CA GLU A 351 10.11 44.96 25.16
C GLU A 351 10.97 45.95 25.94
N HIS A 352 11.04 47.20 25.49
CA HIS A 352 11.93 48.26 25.99
C HIS A 352 13.44 47.99 25.89
N SER A 353 13.87 47.05 25.05
CA SER A 353 15.28 46.85 24.73
C SER A 353 15.85 48.05 23.98
N VAL A 354 17.10 48.39 24.24
CA VAL A 354 17.85 49.42 23.49
C VAL A 354 18.16 49.02 22.04
N LEU A 355 17.84 47.78 21.64
CA LEU A 355 17.94 47.32 20.26
C LEU A 355 16.77 47.79 19.40
N ILE A 356 15.67 48.18 20.05
CA ILE A 356 14.42 48.56 19.39
C ILE A 356 14.52 50.01 18.91
N ASP A 357 14.03 50.28 17.69
CA ASP A 357 14.01 51.61 17.04
C ASP A 357 15.37 52.34 17.05
N SER A 358 16.47 51.58 17.00
CA SER A 358 17.82 52.10 17.25
C SER A 358 18.81 51.90 16.11
N ALA A 359 18.39 51.29 15.00
CA ALA A 359 19.24 51.03 13.84
C ALA A 359 19.27 52.20 12.86
N ASP A 360 20.27 52.20 11.98
CA ASP A 360 20.33 53.10 10.84
C ASP A 360 19.48 52.54 9.68
N ALA A 361 18.33 53.14 9.42
CA ALA A 361 17.43 52.76 8.34
C ALA A 361 18.02 52.97 6.93
N ASP A 362 19.03 53.82 6.80
CA ASP A 362 19.69 54.12 5.52
C ASP A 362 20.96 53.27 5.30
N ALA A 363 21.27 52.35 6.24
CA ALA A 363 22.44 51.48 6.17
C ALA A 363 22.45 50.66 4.86
N PRO A 364 23.58 50.61 4.12
CA PRO A 364 23.68 49.81 2.91
C PRO A 364 23.32 48.35 3.16
N GLY A 365 22.30 47.84 2.47
CA GLY A 365 21.81 46.47 2.62
C GLY A 365 20.73 46.27 3.69
N GLU A 366 20.24 47.33 4.35
CA GLU A 366 19.06 47.24 5.22
C GLU A 366 17.83 46.83 4.40
N LEU A 367 17.01 45.92 4.95
CA LEU A 367 15.81 45.41 4.29
C LEU A 367 14.55 45.98 4.93
N SER A 368 13.51 46.16 4.11
CA SER A 368 12.19 46.60 4.59
C SER A 368 11.45 45.57 5.44
N THR A 369 11.97 44.35 5.56
CA THR A 369 11.41 43.30 6.39
C THR A 369 12.49 42.54 7.13
N ASP A 370 12.17 42.06 8.32
CA ASP A 370 13.02 41.20 9.13
C ASP A 370 13.17 39.77 8.56
N ILE A 371 13.87 38.91 9.29
CA ILE A 371 14.07 37.49 8.93
C ILE A 371 12.75 36.71 8.77
N ASN A 372 11.70 37.06 9.52
CA ASN A 372 10.39 36.41 9.45
C ASN A 372 9.51 36.99 8.33
N GLY A 373 9.97 38.06 7.66
CA GLY A 373 9.19 38.80 6.68
C GLY A 373 8.22 39.82 7.29
N ALA A 374 8.34 40.12 8.58
CA ALA A 374 7.61 41.19 9.22
C ALA A 374 8.19 42.55 8.76
N SER A 375 7.33 43.52 8.52
CA SER A 375 7.76 44.88 8.16
C SER A 375 8.53 45.53 9.31
N ARG A 376 9.50 46.39 8.95
CA ARG A 376 10.14 47.29 9.92
C ARG A 376 9.13 48.35 10.37
N ILE A 377 8.84 48.43 11.66
CA ILE A 377 7.79 49.27 12.23
C ILE A 377 8.25 49.89 13.55
N ASP A 378 7.74 51.08 13.82
CA ASP A 378 8.00 51.85 15.05
C ASP A 378 7.36 51.18 16.28
N ASP A 379 8.13 50.93 17.34
CA ASP A 379 7.57 50.49 18.63
C ASP A 379 7.18 51.73 19.48
N PRO A 380 5.88 52.00 19.68
CA PRO A 380 5.44 53.21 20.39
C PRO A 380 5.82 53.23 21.87
N LEU A 381 6.33 52.12 22.43
CA LEU A 381 6.74 51.99 23.82
C LEU A 381 8.23 52.27 24.04
N VAL A 382 9.00 52.46 22.98
CA VAL A 382 10.45 52.73 23.02
C VAL A 382 10.74 54.11 22.45
N ALA A 383 11.87 54.69 22.85
CA ALA A 383 12.31 55.97 22.31
C ALA A 383 13.23 55.72 21.11
N ASP A 384 12.92 56.35 19.98
CA ASP A 384 13.74 56.24 18.78
C ASP A 384 15.12 56.82 18.99
N THR A 385 16.11 56.00 18.68
CA THR A 385 17.53 56.39 18.71
C THR A 385 18.25 56.10 17.40
N GLY A 386 17.55 55.48 16.44
CA GLY A 386 17.99 55.19 15.09
C GLY A 386 17.80 56.35 14.12
N THR A 387 17.94 56.05 12.82
CA THR A 387 17.66 56.98 11.72
C THR A 387 16.30 56.66 11.09
N SER A 388 15.74 57.62 10.33
CA SER A 388 14.37 57.58 9.76
C SER A 388 13.22 57.63 10.77
N ALA A 389 12.24 58.49 10.51
CA ALA A 389 11.03 58.62 11.32
C ALA A 389 9.90 57.66 10.90
N SER A 390 10.04 56.93 9.79
CA SER A 390 8.93 56.14 9.20
C SER A 390 9.09 54.63 9.29
N THR A 391 10.32 54.12 9.43
CA THR A 391 10.60 52.67 9.42
C THR A 391 11.30 52.16 10.67
N ARG A 392 12.04 53.03 11.37
CA ARG A 392 12.70 52.82 12.69
C ARG A 392 13.13 51.37 12.96
N PRO A 393 13.99 50.78 12.11
CA PRO A 393 14.31 49.36 12.25
C PRO A 393 15.02 49.06 13.57
N ASP A 394 14.83 47.83 14.05
CA ASP A 394 15.60 47.27 15.13
C ASP A 394 17.00 46.86 14.66
N ARG A 395 17.98 46.94 15.56
CA ARG A 395 19.32 46.39 15.28
C ARG A 395 19.27 44.87 15.23
N GLY A 396 19.84 44.31 14.16
CA GLY A 396 19.93 42.88 13.92
C GLY A 396 18.82 42.36 13.02
N ALA A 397 18.70 41.04 13.00
CA ALA A 397 17.92 40.32 11.99
C ALA A 397 16.41 40.29 12.24
N ILE A 398 15.96 40.70 13.43
CA ILE A 398 14.58 40.55 13.88
C ILE A 398 14.03 41.91 14.29
N GLU A 399 12.79 42.15 13.90
CA GLU A 399 12.00 43.29 14.33
C GLU A 399 11.07 42.92 15.48
N ARG A 400 10.99 43.76 16.51
CA ARG A 400 9.93 43.70 17.50
C ARG A 400 8.60 44.05 16.84
N GLN A 401 7.61 43.17 17.01
CA GLN A 401 6.23 43.40 16.56
C GLN A 401 5.28 43.45 17.76
N ASP A 402 4.08 44.01 17.57
CA ASP A 402 3.04 43.99 18.59
C ASP A 402 2.68 42.56 18.97
N THR A 403 2.50 42.33 20.27
CA THR A 403 2.07 41.04 20.80
C THR A 403 0.55 40.98 20.89
N ILE A 404 -0.07 40.47 19.83
CA ILE A 404 -1.53 40.30 19.76
C ILE A 404 -1.97 39.04 20.51
N TYR A 405 -2.84 39.20 21.51
CA TYR A 405 -3.46 38.10 22.24
C TYR A 405 -4.97 38.03 22.04
N PHE A 406 -5.47 36.87 21.60
CA PHE A 406 -6.89 36.53 21.60
C PHE A 406 -7.10 35.02 21.75
N ARG A 407 -8.34 34.61 22.06
CA ARG A 407 -8.73 33.20 22.13
C ARG A 407 -9.80 32.88 21.10
N VAL A 408 -9.65 31.75 20.44
CA VAL A 408 -10.72 31.12 19.67
C VAL A 408 -11.53 30.25 20.65
N GLY A 409 -12.46 30.88 21.37
CA GLY A 409 -13.26 30.23 22.41
C GLY A 409 -14.62 29.72 21.94
N ASP A 410 -15.09 30.18 20.79
CA ASP A 410 -16.39 29.81 20.24
C ASP A 410 -16.33 28.54 19.38
N THR A 411 -17.45 27.83 19.30
CA THR A 411 -17.62 26.64 18.45
C THR A 411 -18.62 27.00 17.36
N PRO A 412 -18.28 26.87 16.05
CA PRO A 412 -19.24 27.06 14.98
C PRO A 412 -20.51 26.25 15.23
N SER A 413 -21.67 26.88 15.10
CA SER A 413 -22.93 26.25 15.45
C SER A 413 -23.98 26.45 14.36
N PRO A 414 -24.56 25.36 13.82
CA PRO A 414 -24.11 23.96 13.97
C PRO A 414 -22.75 23.67 13.30
N THR A 415 -22.02 22.65 13.79
CA THR A 415 -20.76 22.15 13.21
C THR A 415 -20.94 21.18 12.05
N ILE A 416 -22.15 20.67 11.83
CA ILE A 416 -22.46 19.74 10.74
C ILE A 416 -23.89 19.96 10.21
N GLY A 417 -24.07 19.86 8.89
CA GLY A 417 -25.37 19.96 8.22
C GLY A 417 -25.30 19.52 6.75
N LEU A 418 -26.45 19.37 6.09
CA LEU A 418 -26.52 19.05 4.66
C LEU A 418 -26.31 20.32 3.82
N ALA A 419 -25.39 20.30 2.86
CA ALA A 419 -25.20 21.44 1.97
C ALA A 419 -26.45 21.67 1.06
N PRO A 420 -26.90 22.93 0.85
CA PRO A 420 -26.40 24.15 1.49
C PRO A 420 -26.88 24.29 2.95
N PHE A 421 -25.98 24.70 3.83
CA PHE A 421 -26.29 24.86 5.27
C PHE A 421 -25.59 26.09 5.87
N VAL A 422 -26.24 26.71 6.87
CA VAL A 422 -25.80 27.95 7.52
C VAL A 422 -25.17 27.65 8.88
N THR A 423 -23.91 28.05 9.07
CA THR A 423 -23.25 28.06 10.37
C THR A 423 -23.08 29.49 10.89
N SER A 424 -22.82 29.63 12.18
CA SER A 424 -22.48 30.90 12.82
C SER A 424 -21.31 30.72 13.78
N LEU A 425 -20.42 31.72 13.84
CA LEU A 425 -19.31 31.77 14.79
C LEU A 425 -19.12 33.18 15.33
N ARG A 426 -18.53 33.31 16.51
CA ARG A 426 -18.20 34.57 17.18
C ARG A 426 -16.70 34.69 17.40
N THR A 427 -16.22 35.91 17.27
CA THR A 427 -14.82 36.28 17.51
C THR A 427 -14.75 37.10 18.79
N ASP A 428 -14.07 36.61 19.83
CA ASP A 428 -13.91 37.37 21.08
C ASP A 428 -12.88 38.51 20.92
N GLY A 429 -12.88 39.47 21.85
CA GLY A 429 -11.99 40.63 21.81
C GLY A 429 -10.51 40.26 21.90
N ALA A 430 -9.68 40.97 21.15
CA ALA A 430 -8.23 40.84 21.17
C ALA A 430 -7.62 41.94 22.05
N THR A 431 -6.40 41.71 22.55
CA THR A 431 -5.61 42.69 23.30
C THR A 431 -4.25 42.87 22.64
N SER A 432 -3.79 44.12 22.58
CA SER A 432 -2.48 44.55 22.07
C SER A 432 -1.53 44.81 23.23
N SER A 433 -0.24 44.55 23.06
CA SER A 433 0.77 45.02 24.00
C SER A 433 1.08 46.51 23.84
N TRP A 434 0.92 47.04 22.63
CA TRP A 434 1.12 48.45 22.29
C TRP A 434 -0.15 49.31 22.49
N GLY A 435 -1.31 48.69 22.72
CA GLY A 435 -2.58 49.38 22.99
C GLY A 435 -3.37 49.75 21.74
N GLU A 436 -3.02 49.17 20.60
CA GLU A 436 -3.58 49.47 19.28
C GLU A 436 -5.00 48.91 19.07
N ALA A 437 -5.70 49.49 18.09
CA ALA A 437 -7.03 49.05 17.66
C ALA A 437 -6.94 47.91 16.63
N PHE A 438 -7.97 47.05 16.56
CA PHE A 438 -7.96 45.87 15.71
C PHE A 438 -9.05 45.86 14.63
N THR A 439 -8.74 45.19 13.53
CA THR A 439 -9.70 44.70 12.54
C THR A 439 -9.79 43.18 12.61
N TYR A 440 -10.98 42.65 12.34
CA TYR A 440 -11.29 41.21 12.40
C TYR A 440 -11.74 40.71 11.03
N SER A 441 -11.04 39.71 10.51
CA SER A 441 -11.36 39.04 9.24
C SER A 441 -11.56 37.55 9.50
N VAL A 442 -12.69 36.99 9.07
CA VAL A 442 -13.01 35.56 9.20
C VAL A 442 -13.01 34.92 7.81
N ASP A 443 -12.11 33.98 7.61
CA ASP A 443 -12.12 33.10 6.44
C ASP A 443 -12.86 31.80 6.82
N PHE A 444 -13.92 31.47 6.09
CA PHE A 444 -14.70 30.25 6.33
C PHE A 444 -14.07 28.99 5.71
N GLY A 445 -12.97 29.13 4.98
CA GLY A 445 -12.16 28.03 4.45
C GLY A 445 -12.71 27.38 3.18
N ASP A 446 -13.75 27.96 2.56
CA ASP A 446 -14.36 27.48 1.32
C ASP A 446 -13.87 28.24 0.07
N GLY A 447 -12.87 29.11 0.23
CA GLY A 447 -12.34 29.97 -0.84
C GLY A 447 -13.21 31.20 -1.13
N GLY A 448 -14.26 31.44 -0.35
CA GLY A 448 -15.02 32.69 -0.38
C GLY A 448 -14.23 33.89 0.13
N ALA A 449 -14.72 35.09 -0.16
CA ALA A 449 -14.13 36.31 0.39
C ALA A 449 -14.27 36.31 1.94
N PRO A 450 -13.21 36.67 2.69
CA PRO A 450 -13.30 36.76 4.15
C PRO A 450 -14.39 37.74 4.59
N ALA A 451 -15.13 37.36 5.62
CA ALA A 451 -16.14 38.22 6.24
C ALA A 451 -15.48 39.13 7.29
N THR A 452 -15.79 40.42 7.24
CA THR A 452 -15.35 41.37 8.27
C THR A 452 -16.34 41.39 9.44
N GLY A 453 -15.83 41.29 10.66
CA GLY A 453 -16.65 41.26 11.88
C GLY A 453 -16.24 42.32 12.90
N ALA A 454 -16.98 42.36 14.01
CA ALA A 454 -16.63 43.11 15.21
C ALA A 454 -16.51 42.14 16.40
N ALA A 455 -15.65 42.47 17.36
CA ALA A 455 -15.51 41.68 18.58
C ALA A 455 -16.87 41.42 19.26
N GLY A 456 -17.14 40.16 19.57
CA GLY A 456 -18.35 39.69 20.26
C GLY A 456 -19.61 39.57 19.41
N ALA A 457 -19.59 39.94 18.12
CA ALA A 457 -20.74 39.77 17.22
C ALA A 457 -20.65 38.44 16.45
N PRO A 458 -21.75 37.67 16.32
CA PRO A 458 -21.75 36.46 15.50
C PRO A 458 -21.73 36.81 14.01
N VAL A 459 -20.90 36.10 13.26
CA VAL A 459 -20.80 36.14 11.79
C VAL A 459 -21.38 34.84 11.24
N THR A 460 -22.32 34.94 10.31
CA THR A 460 -22.99 33.80 9.68
C THR A 460 -22.42 33.52 8.29
N HIS A 461 -22.31 32.25 7.92
CA HIS A 461 -21.87 31.83 6.59
C HIS A 461 -22.67 30.63 6.08
N THR A 462 -22.84 30.56 4.75
CA THR A 462 -23.53 29.46 4.09
C THR A 462 -22.54 28.63 3.28
N TYR A 463 -22.29 27.40 3.70
CA TYR A 463 -21.52 26.44 2.90
C TYR A 463 -22.44 25.86 1.83
N THR A 464 -22.18 26.19 0.57
CA THR A 464 -23.04 25.80 -0.56
C THR A 464 -22.62 24.48 -1.20
N THR A 465 -21.34 24.16 -1.16
CA THR A 465 -20.76 22.90 -1.64
C THR A 465 -20.51 21.95 -0.48
N PRO A 466 -20.68 20.64 -0.67
CA PRO A 466 -20.24 19.66 0.31
C PRO A 466 -18.73 19.73 0.53
N GLY A 467 -18.29 19.57 1.78
CA GLY A 467 -16.88 19.58 2.14
C GLY A 467 -16.65 19.70 3.65
N ARG A 468 -15.39 19.50 4.03
CA ARG A 468 -14.87 19.77 5.36
C ARG A 468 -14.09 21.08 5.33
N TYR A 469 -14.58 22.08 6.05
CA TYR A 469 -14.04 23.43 6.07
C TYR A 469 -13.45 23.75 7.44
N THR A 470 -12.30 24.42 7.47
CA THR A 470 -11.66 24.86 8.72
C THR A 470 -11.69 26.38 8.76
N PRO A 471 -12.70 27.00 9.42
CA PRO A 471 -12.75 28.44 9.53
C PRO A 471 -11.55 28.98 10.33
N SER A 472 -11.10 30.17 9.97
CA SER A 472 -10.06 30.89 10.69
C SER A 472 -10.42 32.36 10.85
N ILE A 473 -9.81 32.98 11.86
CA ILE A 473 -9.89 34.42 12.12
C ILE A 473 -8.50 35.00 12.06
N THR A 474 -8.33 36.09 11.34
CA THR A 474 -7.16 36.96 11.38
C THR A 474 -7.52 38.26 12.07
N VAL A 475 -6.77 38.59 13.12
CA VAL A 475 -6.83 39.87 13.81
C VAL A 475 -5.61 40.67 13.38
N THR A 476 -5.84 41.88 12.87
CA THR A 476 -4.76 42.79 12.41
C THR A 476 -4.90 44.11 13.13
N ASP A 477 -3.79 44.62 13.68
CA ASP A 477 -3.77 45.96 14.26
C ASP A 477 -3.63 47.05 13.18
N THR A 478 -3.48 48.29 13.63
CA THR A 478 -3.35 49.49 12.78
C THR A 478 -2.01 49.61 12.07
N ASP A 479 -0.95 49.00 12.62
CA ASP A 479 0.41 49.03 12.06
C ASP A 479 0.69 47.82 11.15
N GLY A 480 -0.25 46.89 11.06
CA GLY A 480 -0.22 45.74 10.17
C GLY A 480 0.29 44.46 10.81
N SER A 481 0.61 44.45 12.11
CA SER A 481 0.87 43.21 12.83
C SER A 481 -0.41 42.39 12.88
N SER A 482 -0.28 41.09 12.63
CA SER A 482 -1.45 40.21 12.56
C SER A 482 -1.23 38.88 13.24
N ARG A 483 -2.33 38.30 13.71
CA ARG A 483 -2.36 36.96 14.28
C ARG A 483 -3.59 36.20 13.84
N THR A 484 -3.38 34.95 13.42
CA THR A 484 -4.45 34.06 12.95
C THR A 484 -4.73 32.94 13.96
N GLY A 485 -6.01 32.59 14.12
CA GLY A 485 -6.48 31.47 14.94
C GLY A 485 -7.50 30.62 14.19
N GLN A 486 -7.52 29.31 14.43
CA GLN A 486 -8.41 28.37 13.75
C GLN A 486 -9.56 27.90 14.65
N TYR A 487 -10.76 27.78 14.08
CA TYR A 487 -11.93 27.18 14.71
C TYR A 487 -11.97 25.67 14.49
N VAL A 488 -12.85 24.97 15.22
CA VAL A 488 -13.13 23.56 14.91
C VAL A 488 -13.76 23.42 13.51
N PRO A 489 -13.47 22.34 12.77
CA PRO A 489 -13.99 22.17 11.42
C PRO A 489 -15.51 22.10 11.35
N VAL A 490 -16.07 22.64 10.26
CA VAL A 490 -17.48 22.53 9.88
C VAL A 490 -17.62 21.52 8.75
N LEU A 491 -18.61 20.64 8.84
CA LEU A 491 -18.88 19.59 7.86
C LEU A 491 -20.18 19.90 7.12
N ALA A 492 -20.07 20.28 5.85
CA ALA A 492 -21.21 20.40 4.95
C ALA A 492 -21.35 19.08 4.20
N ALA A 493 -22.24 18.20 4.65
CA ALA A 493 -22.40 16.86 4.09
C ALA A 493 -23.24 16.84 2.79
N THR A 494 -23.05 15.79 2.00
CA THR A 494 -23.80 15.48 0.78
C THR A 494 -25.24 15.04 1.09
N ALA A 495 -26.15 15.33 0.14
CA ALA A 495 -27.57 14.96 0.26
C ALA A 495 -27.79 13.43 0.30
N THR A 496 -26.92 12.66 -0.36
CA THR A 496 -26.95 11.20 -0.40
C THR A 496 -25.79 10.64 0.42
N PRO A 497 -26.02 9.67 1.34
CA PRO A 497 -24.92 9.11 2.12
C PRO A 497 -23.88 8.43 1.21
N PRO A 498 -22.58 8.46 1.55
CA PRO A 498 -21.54 7.91 0.69
C PRO A 498 -21.75 6.42 0.43
N ALA A 499 -21.60 6.01 -0.84
CA ALA A 499 -21.79 4.63 -1.25
C ALA A 499 -20.76 3.70 -0.59
N ALA A 500 -21.20 2.47 -0.30
CA ALA A 500 -20.33 1.40 0.15
C ALA A 500 -20.05 0.45 -1.03
N SER A 501 -18.85 -0.08 -1.09
CA SER A 501 -18.46 -1.15 -2.02
C SER A 501 -17.68 -2.21 -1.26
N LEU A 502 -17.91 -3.47 -1.61
CA LEU A 502 -17.27 -4.63 -1.01
C LEU A 502 -17.08 -5.68 -2.10
N SER A 503 -15.85 -6.18 -2.24
CA SER A 503 -15.58 -7.40 -2.99
C SER A 503 -14.92 -8.42 -2.07
N GLY A 504 -15.10 -9.70 -2.38
CA GLY A 504 -14.50 -10.80 -1.64
C GLY A 504 -14.00 -11.85 -2.63
N VAL A 505 -12.75 -12.25 -2.46
CA VAL A 505 -12.11 -13.31 -3.23
C VAL A 505 -11.56 -14.37 -2.28
N ALA A 506 -11.14 -15.54 -2.78
CA ALA A 506 -10.34 -16.42 -1.93
C ALA A 506 -8.96 -15.82 -1.71
N ASP A 507 -8.44 -16.06 -0.52
CA ASP A 507 -7.07 -15.71 -0.22
C ASP A 507 -6.12 -16.64 -0.97
N THR A 508 -5.08 -16.06 -1.57
CA THR A 508 -4.07 -16.82 -2.34
C THR A 508 -2.67 -16.52 -1.84
N THR A 509 -1.82 -17.52 -1.90
CA THR A 509 -0.39 -17.41 -1.63
C THR A 509 0.36 -16.78 -2.80
N SER A 510 1.63 -16.42 -2.58
CA SER A 510 2.49 -15.83 -3.61
C SER A 510 2.74 -16.74 -4.83
N ASP A 511 2.60 -18.06 -4.68
CA ASP A 511 2.68 -19.07 -5.74
C ASP A 511 1.31 -19.42 -6.35
N GLY A 512 0.26 -18.67 -6.02
CA GLY A 512 -1.08 -18.78 -6.61
C GLY A 512 -1.90 -19.96 -6.11
N GLN A 513 -1.55 -20.56 -4.96
CA GLN A 513 -2.40 -21.54 -4.28
C GLN A 513 -3.51 -20.85 -3.53
N VAL A 514 -4.71 -21.45 -3.53
CA VAL A 514 -5.84 -20.96 -2.73
C VAL A 514 -5.68 -21.46 -1.29
N ASN A 515 -5.82 -20.57 -0.31
CA ASN A 515 -5.98 -20.95 1.10
C ASN A 515 -7.43 -21.42 1.31
N ALA A 516 -7.64 -22.72 1.49
CA ALA A 516 -8.99 -23.24 1.73
C ALA A 516 -9.59 -22.58 2.98
N GLY A 517 -10.88 -22.27 2.94
CA GLY A 517 -11.56 -21.56 4.04
C GLY A 517 -11.20 -20.08 4.23
N TYR A 518 -10.17 -19.53 3.58
CA TYR A 518 -9.80 -18.11 3.73
C TYR A 518 -10.37 -17.25 2.60
N ALA A 519 -11.02 -16.17 2.99
CA ALA A 519 -11.43 -15.10 2.10
C ALA A 519 -10.55 -13.87 2.33
N ARG A 520 -10.35 -13.09 1.27
CA ARG A 520 -9.80 -11.74 1.33
C ARG A 520 -10.84 -10.76 0.82
N PHE A 521 -11.30 -9.87 1.69
CA PHE A 521 -12.26 -8.84 1.35
C PHE A 521 -11.55 -7.53 1.06
N THR A 522 -11.77 -6.97 -0.14
CA THR A 522 -11.31 -5.64 -0.47
C THR A 522 -12.41 -4.64 -0.13
N VAL A 523 -12.05 -3.68 0.71
CA VAL A 523 -12.92 -2.61 1.18
C VAL A 523 -12.30 -1.29 0.71
N PRO A 524 -12.69 -0.78 -0.47
CA PRO A 524 -12.15 0.45 -1.02
C PRO A 524 -12.36 1.64 -0.08
N GLU A 525 -11.54 2.67 -0.25
CA GLU A 525 -11.74 3.93 0.44
C GLU A 525 -13.03 4.61 -0.06
N PRO A 526 -13.87 5.15 0.85
CA PRO A 526 -15.03 5.94 0.46
C PRO A 526 -14.61 7.17 -0.35
N ALA A 527 -15.38 7.53 -1.38
CA ALA A 527 -15.13 8.76 -2.16
C ALA A 527 -15.11 10.02 -1.26
N ASP A 528 -15.97 10.05 -0.25
CA ASP A 528 -16.10 11.14 0.72
C ASP A 528 -15.67 10.70 2.12
N VAL A 529 -14.39 10.35 2.30
CA VAL A 529 -13.85 9.83 3.56
C VAL A 529 -14.11 10.72 4.78
N TRP A 530 -14.13 12.03 4.59
CA TRP A 530 -14.38 13.02 5.65
C TRP A 530 -15.81 12.97 6.18
N GLU A 531 -16.77 12.42 5.43
CA GLU A 531 -18.15 12.22 5.88
C GLU A 531 -18.33 10.96 6.72
N ILE A 532 -17.37 10.04 6.73
CA ILE A 532 -17.54 8.75 7.38
C ILE A 532 -17.21 8.85 8.87
N ALA A 533 -18.12 8.35 9.70
CA ALA A 533 -17.93 8.25 11.14
C ALA A 533 -17.35 6.90 11.55
N TYR A 534 -17.89 5.81 10.99
CA TYR A 534 -17.47 4.45 11.33
C TYR A 534 -17.87 3.44 10.25
N ARG A 535 -17.12 2.34 10.16
CA ARG A 535 -17.31 1.24 9.20
C ARG A 535 -17.18 -0.10 9.90
N SER A 536 -18.05 -1.05 9.57
CA SER A 536 -18.00 -2.43 10.05
C SER A 536 -18.17 -3.44 8.94
N LEU A 537 -17.41 -4.54 9.00
CA LEU A 537 -17.57 -5.68 8.10
C LEU A 537 -18.03 -6.89 8.92
N THR A 538 -19.18 -7.44 8.57
CA THR A 538 -19.67 -8.72 9.10
C THR A 538 -19.38 -9.81 8.07
N PHE A 539 -19.00 -11.00 8.48
CA PHE A 539 -18.55 -12.06 7.55
C PHE A 539 -19.62 -13.11 7.22
N GLY A 540 -20.77 -13.06 7.89
CA GLY A 540 -21.89 -13.99 7.69
C GLY A 540 -21.80 -15.30 8.48
N ASP A 541 -20.72 -15.52 9.23
CA ASP A 541 -20.53 -16.64 10.18
C ASP A 541 -20.78 -16.24 11.65
N GLY A 542 -21.24 -15.01 11.87
CA GLY A 542 -21.47 -14.42 13.19
C GLY A 542 -20.31 -13.54 13.70
N SER A 543 -19.16 -13.54 13.03
CA SER A 543 -18.04 -12.65 13.34
C SER A 543 -18.18 -11.27 12.64
N GLN A 544 -17.54 -10.25 13.24
CA GLN A 544 -17.43 -8.91 12.66
C GLN A 544 -16.08 -8.28 12.96
N GLN A 545 -15.71 -7.29 12.14
CA GLN A 545 -14.55 -6.44 12.34
C GLN A 545 -14.89 -4.97 12.15
N ASN A 546 -14.37 -4.13 13.06
CA ASN A 546 -14.40 -2.68 12.94
C ASN A 546 -13.25 -2.25 12.02
N LEU A 547 -13.54 -1.44 11.01
CA LEU A 547 -12.53 -1.02 10.06
C LEU A 547 -12.01 0.39 10.40
N ALA A 548 -10.71 0.58 10.23
CA ALA A 548 -10.09 1.90 10.23
C ALA A 548 -10.47 2.67 8.94
N ASN A 549 -10.13 3.96 8.91
CA ASN A 549 -10.26 4.77 7.70
C ASN A 549 -9.25 4.33 6.63
N GLY A 550 -9.56 4.59 5.35
CA GLY A 550 -8.74 4.21 4.20
C GLY A 550 -9.17 2.91 3.50
N ALA A 551 -8.50 2.59 2.39
CA ALA A 551 -8.65 1.32 1.70
C ALA A 551 -8.06 0.17 2.53
N GLN A 552 -8.75 -0.97 2.57
CA GLN A 552 -8.36 -2.11 3.41
C GLN A 552 -8.50 -3.43 2.64
N GLU A 553 -7.54 -4.34 2.85
CA GLU A 553 -7.70 -5.76 2.57
C GLU A 553 -7.89 -6.50 3.90
N VAL A 554 -9.00 -7.22 4.01
CA VAL A 554 -9.42 -7.87 5.26
C VAL A 554 -9.47 -9.38 5.04
N PRO A 555 -8.43 -10.14 5.47
CA PRO A 555 -8.46 -11.59 5.43
C PRO A 555 -9.38 -12.13 6.53
N HIS A 556 -10.14 -13.17 6.23
CA HIS A 556 -11.01 -13.85 7.19
C HIS A 556 -11.01 -15.36 6.95
N GLN A 557 -10.81 -16.15 7.99
CA GLN A 557 -10.90 -17.60 7.94
C GLN A 557 -12.30 -18.07 8.35
N TYR A 558 -12.97 -18.79 7.47
CA TYR A 558 -14.21 -19.49 7.79
C TYR A 558 -13.90 -20.83 8.45
N PRO A 559 -14.41 -21.08 9.66
CA PRO A 559 -14.10 -22.28 10.43
C PRO A 559 -14.84 -23.52 9.96
N THR A 560 -15.76 -23.39 9.00
CA THR A 560 -16.49 -24.50 8.38
C THR A 560 -16.75 -24.19 6.91
N PRO A 561 -16.80 -25.21 6.02
CA PRO A 561 -17.25 -25.04 4.65
C PRO A 561 -18.71 -24.59 4.59
N GLY A 562 -19.00 -23.71 3.64
CA GLY A 562 -20.32 -23.13 3.50
C GLY A 562 -20.33 -21.91 2.59
N THR A 563 -21.54 -21.39 2.37
CA THR A 563 -21.73 -20.12 1.66
C THR A 563 -22.02 -19.03 2.67
N TYR A 564 -21.20 -17.99 2.67
CA TYR A 564 -21.25 -16.87 3.60
C TYR A 564 -21.50 -15.57 2.84
N THR A 565 -22.31 -14.69 3.42
CA THR A 565 -22.53 -13.34 2.87
C THR A 565 -21.90 -12.32 3.80
N ALA A 566 -20.75 -11.79 3.39
CA ALA A 566 -20.13 -10.68 4.08
C ALA A 566 -20.91 -9.38 3.76
N THR A 567 -21.11 -8.55 4.77
CA THR A 567 -21.81 -7.26 4.65
C THR A 567 -20.98 -6.14 5.28
N LEU A 568 -20.54 -5.19 4.46
CA LEU A 568 -19.98 -3.92 4.88
C LEU A 568 -21.13 -2.98 5.23
N THR A 569 -21.09 -2.38 6.43
CA THR A 569 -21.97 -1.29 6.84
C THR A 569 -21.13 -0.05 7.09
N GLN A 570 -21.50 1.05 6.47
CA GLN A 570 -20.83 2.33 6.58
C GLN A 570 -21.80 3.37 7.14
N THR A 571 -21.38 4.09 8.18
CA THR A 571 -22.17 5.12 8.85
C THR A 571 -21.48 6.46 8.71
N ASP A 572 -22.20 7.48 8.24
CA ASP A 572 -21.69 8.84 8.11
C ASP A 572 -21.81 9.66 9.42
N GLN A 573 -21.25 10.86 9.42
CA GLN A 573 -21.27 11.80 10.56
C GLN A 573 -22.68 12.32 10.90
N LEU A 574 -23.67 12.12 10.02
CA LEU A 574 -25.09 12.40 10.26
C LEU A 574 -25.86 11.16 10.77
N GLY A 575 -25.20 10.01 10.92
CA GLY A 575 -25.79 8.75 11.37
C GLY A 575 -26.53 7.95 10.29
N ARG A 576 -26.43 8.33 9.01
CA ARG A 576 -27.03 7.59 7.89
C ARG A 576 -26.16 6.39 7.53
N THR A 577 -26.78 5.28 7.11
CA THR A 577 -26.05 4.05 6.78
C THR A 577 -26.20 3.61 5.33
N THR A 578 -25.12 3.09 4.76
CA THR A 578 -25.09 2.38 3.47
C THR A 578 -24.49 0.99 3.65
N THR A 579 -24.90 0.02 2.82
CA THR A 579 -24.39 -1.36 2.90
C THR A 579 -23.96 -1.89 1.55
N ALA A 580 -22.93 -2.74 1.54
CA ALA A 580 -22.47 -3.52 0.40
C ALA A 580 -22.28 -4.98 0.81
N LYS A 581 -22.52 -5.92 -0.10
CA LYS A 581 -22.47 -7.36 0.18
C LYS A 581 -21.58 -8.09 -0.81
N ALA A 582 -20.85 -9.08 -0.31
CA ALA A 582 -20.11 -10.04 -1.11
C ALA A 582 -20.41 -11.46 -0.60
N THR A 583 -20.62 -12.40 -1.53
CA THR A 583 -20.83 -13.81 -1.18
C THR A 583 -19.53 -14.57 -1.38
N PHE A 584 -19.11 -15.30 -0.36
CA PHE A 584 -17.94 -16.17 -0.38
C PHE A 584 -18.35 -17.62 -0.13
N HIS A 585 -17.73 -18.56 -0.87
CA HIS A 585 -17.93 -19.99 -0.69
C HIS A 585 -16.66 -20.59 -0.08
N ALA A 586 -16.69 -20.89 1.22
CA ALA A 586 -15.63 -21.65 1.88
C ALA A 586 -15.78 -23.12 1.51
N ALA A 587 -14.75 -23.74 0.95
CA ALA A 587 -14.71 -25.16 0.61
C ALA A 587 -13.38 -25.80 1.06
N ASP A 588 -13.28 -27.11 0.84
CA ASP A 588 -12.16 -27.94 1.29
C ASP A 588 -11.06 -28.11 0.23
N ALA A 589 -9.83 -28.31 0.71
CA ALA A 589 -8.67 -28.79 -0.02
C ALA A 589 -8.59 -30.32 -0.04
N PHE A 590 -8.24 -30.94 -1.17
CA PHE A 590 -7.96 -32.38 -1.16
C PHE A 590 -6.53 -32.70 -0.71
N VAL A 591 -6.39 -33.47 0.36
CA VAL A 591 -5.10 -33.95 0.84
C VAL A 591 -4.96 -35.41 0.44
N ALA A 592 -4.14 -35.69 -0.57
CA ALA A 592 -3.86 -37.05 -0.98
C ALA A 592 -3.11 -37.79 0.13
N MET A 593 -3.64 -38.94 0.55
CA MET A 593 -3.01 -39.75 1.61
C MET A 593 -2.44 -41.03 1.04
N THR A 594 -1.29 -41.45 1.56
CA THR A 594 -0.84 -42.83 1.43
C THR A 594 -1.87 -43.74 2.11
N PRO A 595 -2.52 -44.67 1.38
CA PRO A 595 -3.50 -45.58 1.94
C PRO A 595 -2.86 -46.47 2.99
N GLU A 596 -3.45 -46.47 4.19
CA GLU A 596 -3.10 -47.41 5.26
C GLU A 596 -4.38 -48.11 5.69
N PHE A 597 -4.39 -49.44 5.59
CA PHE A 597 -5.55 -50.24 5.98
C PHE A 597 -5.56 -50.39 7.49
N ASP A 598 -6.60 -49.87 8.12
CA ASP A 598 -6.86 -50.14 9.51
C ASP A 598 -7.25 -51.61 9.72
N THR A 599 -6.96 -52.13 10.91
CA THR A 599 -7.18 -53.54 11.28
C THR A 599 -8.57 -54.04 10.86
N GLU A 600 -8.63 -55.21 10.19
CA GLU A 600 -9.86 -55.87 9.72
C GLU A 600 -10.93 -56.00 10.83
N LYS A 601 -12.17 -55.58 10.56
CA LYS A 601 -13.30 -55.57 11.52
C LYS A 601 -14.48 -56.37 11.00
N THR A 602 -15.24 -57.02 11.87
CA THR A 602 -16.50 -57.67 11.50
C THR A 602 -17.70 -56.89 12.03
N ILE A 603 -18.65 -56.57 11.13
CA ILE A 603 -19.91 -55.90 11.46
C ILE A 603 -21.02 -56.93 11.49
N ALA A 604 -21.71 -57.05 12.62
CA ALA A 604 -22.87 -57.93 12.75
C ALA A 604 -24.01 -57.51 11.79
N ALA A 605 -24.98 -58.41 11.56
CA ALA A 605 -26.20 -58.08 10.82
C ALA A 605 -26.88 -56.86 11.45
N HIS A 606 -27.21 -55.84 10.64
CA HIS A 606 -27.79 -54.59 11.13
C HIS A 606 -26.94 -53.84 12.18
N GLY A 607 -25.65 -54.17 12.30
CA GLY A 607 -24.70 -53.50 13.19
C GLY A 607 -24.15 -52.21 12.59
N VAL A 608 -23.56 -51.37 13.45
CA VAL A 608 -22.82 -50.16 13.07
C VAL A 608 -21.39 -50.26 13.57
N LEU A 609 -20.42 -50.16 12.67
CA LEU A 609 -19.02 -49.92 13.01
C LEU A 609 -18.79 -48.41 13.06
N LYS A 610 -18.29 -47.91 14.19
CA LYS A 610 -17.91 -46.50 14.35
C LYS A 610 -16.41 -46.37 14.11
N LEU A 611 -16.00 -45.47 13.23
CA LEU A 611 -14.60 -45.12 13.00
C LEU A 611 -14.30 -43.80 13.70
N SER A 612 -13.24 -43.78 14.50
CA SER A 612 -12.78 -42.57 15.20
C SER A 612 -11.96 -41.66 14.28
N ALA A 613 -11.71 -40.43 14.70
CA ALA A 613 -10.77 -39.50 14.06
C ALA A 613 -9.42 -40.15 13.73
N ALA A 614 -8.87 -40.92 14.69
CA ALA A 614 -7.57 -41.57 14.54
C ALA A 614 -7.58 -42.64 13.43
N THR A 615 -8.67 -43.43 13.36
CA THR A 615 -8.89 -44.44 12.30
C THR A 615 -9.08 -43.77 10.93
N VAL A 616 -9.85 -42.69 10.88
CA VAL A 616 -10.04 -41.93 9.64
C VAL A 616 -8.80 -41.10 9.27
N ARG A 617 -7.86 -40.94 10.21
CA ARG A 617 -6.68 -40.06 10.12
C ARG A 617 -7.05 -38.59 9.89
N ALA A 618 -8.15 -38.16 10.50
CA ALA A 618 -8.69 -36.80 10.44
C ALA A 618 -8.58 -36.13 11.82
N ASP A 619 -7.35 -35.85 12.27
CA ASP A 619 -7.06 -35.26 13.58
C ASP A 619 -7.42 -33.77 13.65
N SER A 620 -8.72 -33.47 13.78
CA SER A 620 -9.35 -32.20 14.23
C SER A 620 -8.96 -30.86 13.58
N ASP A 621 -7.96 -30.78 12.71
CA ASP A 621 -7.51 -29.53 12.09
C ASP A 621 -8.24 -29.29 10.77
N GLY A 622 -9.55 -29.04 10.89
CA GLY A 622 -10.39 -28.57 9.80
C GLY A 622 -10.55 -29.55 8.65
N VAL A 623 -10.81 -30.82 8.96
CA VAL A 623 -11.20 -31.85 7.97
C VAL A 623 -12.73 -31.98 7.96
N ASP A 624 -13.33 -31.89 6.78
CA ASP A 624 -14.78 -31.95 6.59
C ASP A 624 -15.26 -33.21 5.91
N ALA A 625 -14.43 -33.83 5.07
CA ALA A 625 -14.74 -35.12 4.49
C ALA A 625 -13.52 -36.02 4.36
N ALA A 626 -13.75 -37.32 4.39
CA ALA A 626 -12.73 -38.33 4.18
C ALA A 626 -13.13 -39.19 2.99
N GLN A 627 -12.15 -39.46 2.12
CA GLN A 627 -12.27 -40.41 1.04
C GLN A 627 -11.73 -41.76 1.51
N LEU A 628 -12.62 -42.74 1.60
CA LEU A 628 -12.34 -44.05 2.17
C LEU A 628 -12.44 -45.12 1.10
N GLN A 629 -11.42 -45.97 1.03
CA GLN A 629 -11.53 -47.26 0.36
C GLN A 629 -12.10 -48.29 1.35
N ILE A 630 -13.19 -48.95 0.95
CA ILE A 630 -13.85 -50.00 1.72
C ILE A 630 -13.73 -51.30 0.96
N VAL A 631 -13.21 -52.34 1.61
CA VAL A 631 -13.16 -53.70 1.10
C VAL A 631 -13.98 -54.61 2.01
N THR A 632 -14.90 -55.38 1.43
CA THR A 632 -15.70 -56.37 2.16
C THR A 632 -15.25 -57.78 1.84
N SER A 633 -15.19 -58.64 2.87
CA SER A 633 -14.87 -60.06 2.79
C SER A 633 -15.83 -60.88 3.69
N ALA A 634 -15.80 -62.21 3.55
CA ALA A 634 -16.47 -63.16 4.44
C ALA A 634 -17.98 -62.92 4.72
N ALA A 635 -18.69 -62.26 3.80
CA ALA A 635 -20.11 -61.95 3.94
C ALA A 635 -20.98 -63.21 4.12
N LYS A 636 -21.89 -63.18 5.09
CA LYS A 636 -22.83 -64.29 5.38
C LYS A 636 -24.18 -64.15 4.67
N ALA A 637 -24.53 -62.95 4.22
CA ALA A 637 -25.71 -62.67 3.41
C ALA A 637 -25.40 -61.55 2.42
N SER A 638 -26.16 -61.45 1.33
CA SER A 638 -26.03 -60.32 0.40
C SER A 638 -26.59 -59.06 1.05
N GLY A 639 -26.01 -57.91 0.73
CA GLY A 639 -26.53 -56.62 1.19
C GLY A 639 -25.63 -55.47 0.81
N SER A 640 -25.72 -54.38 1.57
CA SER A 640 -24.92 -53.17 1.37
C SER A 640 -24.39 -52.62 2.67
N LEU A 641 -23.26 -51.91 2.59
CA LEU A 641 -22.85 -51.00 3.65
C LEU A 641 -23.30 -49.58 3.31
N THR A 642 -23.71 -48.83 4.33
CA THR A 642 -24.01 -47.40 4.24
C THR A 642 -22.99 -46.65 5.09
N LEU A 643 -22.18 -45.81 4.47
CA LEU A 643 -21.23 -44.91 5.10
C LEU A 643 -21.87 -43.52 5.28
N TYR A 644 -21.81 -42.97 6.48
CA TYR A 644 -22.42 -41.67 6.81
C TYR A 644 -21.74 -41.00 8.01
N THR A 645 -21.97 -39.70 8.17
CA THR A 645 -21.39 -38.89 9.26
C THR A 645 -21.84 -39.41 10.62
N HIS A 646 -20.90 -39.57 11.55
CA HIS A 646 -21.20 -40.08 12.89
C HIS A 646 -22.24 -39.20 13.62
N GLY A 647 -23.20 -39.85 14.29
CA GLY A 647 -24.25 -39.15 15.05
C GLY A 647 -25.38 -38.55 14.21
N THR A 648 -25.34 -38.69 12.88
CA THR A 648 -26.43 -38.25 11.99
C THR A 648 -27.44 -39.36 11.71
N THR A 649 -28.61 -38.99 11.17
CA THR A 649 -29.58 -39.99 10.70
C THR A 649 -29.03 -40.74 9.50
N ARG A 650 -29.04 -42.08 9.57
CA ARG A 650 -28.56 -42.94 8.49
C ARG A 650 -29.32 -42.64 7.18
N PRO A 651 -28.61 -42.33 6.08
CA PRO A 651 -29.22 -42.10 4.79
C PRO A 651 -29.74 -43.40 4.16
N GLY A 652 -30.68 -43.28 3.22
CA GLY A 652 -31.23 -44.39 2.43
C GLY A 652 -30.36 -44.82 1.25
N THR A 653 -29.04 -44.63 1.34
CA THR A 653 -28.06 -44.87 0.27
C THR A 653 -27.26 -46.15 0.52
N SER A 654 -26.56 -46.63 -0.51
CA SER A 654 -25.57 -47.69 -0.41
C SER A 654 -24.21 -47.15 -0.80
N SER A 655 -23.17 -47.46 -0.04
CA SER A 655 -21.78 -47.10 -0.33
C SER A 655 -21.02 -48.26 -0.98
N ILE A 656 -21.38 -49.51 -0.67
CA ILE A 656 -20.83 -50.71 -1.32
C ILE A 656 -21.86 -51.84 -1.25
N ASN A 657 -21.94 -52.66 -2.29
CA ASN A 657 -22.77 -53.86 -2.33
C ASN A 657 -21.89 -55.11 -2.30
N PHE A 658 -22.32 -56.13 -1.56
CA PHE A 658 -21.57 -57.36 -1.38
C PHE A 658 -22.49 -58.59 -1.34
N GLU A 659 -21.91 -59.75 -1.63
CA GLU A 659 -22.61 -61.04 -1.70
C GLU A 659 -21.76 -62.15 -1.06
N PRO A 660 -22.37 -63.23 -0.53
CA PRO A 660 -21.62 -64.33 0.06
C PRO A 660 -20.63 -64.97 -0.91
N GLY A 661 -19.43 -65.28 -0.41
CA GLY A 661 -18.38 -65.95 -1.18
C GLY A 661 -17.65 -65.05 -2.19
N ARG A 662 -17.93 -63.74 -2.22
CA ARG A 662 -17.21 -62.77 -3.04
C ARG A 662 -16.69 -61.62 -2.20
N SER A 663 -15.49 -61.15 -2.54
CA SER A 663 -15.00 -59.86 -2.07
C SER A 663 -15.56 -58.75 -2.95
N ALA A 664 -15.82 -57.61 -2.35
CA ALA A 664 -16.21 -56.39 -3.06
C ALA A 664 -15.37 -55.22 -2.54
N ARG A 665 -15.26 -54.17 -3.36
CA ARG A 665 -14.62 -52.91 -2.97
C ARG A 665 -15.44 -51.73 -3.46
N ASN A 666 -15.42 -50.64 -2.71
CA ASN A 666 -15.77 -49.33 -3.22
C ASN A 666 -14.92 -48.22 -2.61
N GLU A 667 -14.73 -47.12 -3.33
CA GLU A 667 -14.27 -45.87 -2.73
C GLU A 667 -15.48 -44.97 -2.49
N ALA A 668 -15.53 -44.30 -1.35
CA ALA A 668 -16.62 -43.37 -1.04
C ALA A 668 -16.08 -42.18 -0.26
N THR A 669 -16.48 -40.99 -0.67
CA THR A 669 -16.26 -39.76 0.08
C THR A 669 -17.41 -39.56 1.08
N VAL A 670 -17.10 -39.28 2.34
CA VAL A 670 -18.10 -39.06 3.39
C VAL A 670 -17.74 -37.84 4.23
N LYS A 671 -18.73 -37.04 4.60
CA LYS A 671 -18.58 -35.96 5.57
C LYS A 671 -18.22 -36.51 6.95
N VAL A 672 -17.15 -36.01 7.57
CA VAL A 672 -16.73 -36.37 8.93
C VAL A 672 -17.36 -35.42 9.97
N THR A 673 -17.42 -35.81 11.24
CA THR A 673 -17.73 -34.85 12.32
C THR A 673 -16.57 -33.85 12.48
N PRO A 674 -16.75 -32.72 13.19
CA PRO A 674 -15.63 -31.84 13.56
C PRO A 674 -14.50 -32.58 14.32
N THR A 675 -14.84 -33.70 14.96
CA THR A 675 -13.91 -34.62 15.62
C THR A 675 -13.47 -35.79 14.73
N GLY A 676 -13.62 -35.70 13.40
CA GLY A 676 -13.11 -36.66 12.41
C GLY A 676 -13.79 -38.03 12.34
N SER A 677 -15.00 -38.22 12.89
CA SER A 677 -15.61 -39.56 13.04
C SER A 677 -16.70 -39.88 12.00
N VAL A 678 -16.82 -41.16 11.62
CA VAL A 678 -17.83 -41.67 10.66
C VAL A 678 -18.41 -43.03 11.09
N ASP A 679 -19.60 -43.36 10.59
CA ASP A 679 -20.29 -44.62 10.88
C ASP A 679 -20.48 -45.47 9.60
N ILE A 680 -20.32 -46.79 9.73
CA ILE A 680 -20.58 -47.80 8.70
C ILE A 680 -21.69 -48.73 9.18
N TYR A 681 -22.85 -48.69 8.55
CA TYR A 681 -23.97 -49.58 8.84
C TYR A 681 -24.02 -50.79 7.90
N ASN A 682 -24.21 -51.99 8.44
CA ASN A 682 -24.43 -53.21 7.67
C ASN A 682 -25.93 -53.45 7.43
N GLY A 683 -26.38 -53.26 6.19
CA GLY A 683 -27.79 -53.48 5.79
C GLY A 683 -28.18 -54.92 5.51
N SER A 684 -27.25 -55.88 5.59
CA SER A 684 -27.54 -57.30 5.34
C SER A 684 -28.08 -58.02 6.58
N SER A 685 -28.71 -59.17 6.36
CA SER A 685 -29.19 -60.08 7.41
C SER A 685 -28.09 -60.97 8.01
N GLY A 686 -26.83 -60.77 7.61
CA GLY A 686 -25.68 -61.56 8.06
C GLY A 686 -24.48 -60.69 8.44
N ALA A 687 -23.51 -61.27 9.13
CA ALA A 687 -22.25 -60.57 9.40
C ALA A 687 -21.42 -60.40 8.12
N VAL A 688 -20.63 -59.32 8.06
CA VAL A 688 -19.66 -59.04 6.99
C VAL A 688 -18.38 -58.49 7.59
N THR A 689 -17.25 -58.88 7.02
CA THR A 689 -15.94 -58.39 7.41
C THR A 689 -15.53 -57.23 6.50
N VAL A 690 -14.99 -56.17 7.09
CA VAL A 690 -14.64 -54.91 6.41
C VAL A 690 -13.20 -54.54 6.71
N ASN A 691 -12.54 -54.00 5.70
CA ASN A 691 -11.25 -53.34 5.81
C ASN A 691 -11.39 -51.94 5.20
N VAL A 692 -10.87 -50.92 5.89
CA VAL A 692 -11.04 -49.51 5.54
C VAL A 692 -9.67 -48.84 5.49
N ALA A 693 -9.42 -48.08 4.43
CA ALA A 693 -8.24 -47.23 4.31
C ALA A 693 -8.66 -45.81 3.92
N THR A 694 -8.07 -44.81 4.56
CA THR A 694 -8.19 -43.41 4.12
C THR A 694 -7.22 -43.16 2.97
N VAL A 695 -7.76 -42.77 1.82
CA VAL A 695 -6.98 -42.48 0.59
C VAL A 695 -6.86 -40.98 0.32
N GLY A 696 -7.69 -40.17 0.99
CA GLY A 696 -7.56 -38.72 0.98
C GLY A 696 -8.50 -38.04 1.97
N LEU A 697 -8.19 -36.80 2.31
CA LEU A 697 -9.00 -35.94 3.18
C LEU A 697 -9.41 -34.70 2.41
N GLN A 698 -10.52 -34.10 2.83
CA GLN A 698 -11.01 -32.80 2.38
C GLN A 698 -10.86 -31.87 3.59
N SER A 699 -9.92 -30.93 3.55
CA SER A 699 -9.57 -30.04 4.66
C SER A 699 -9.69 -28.56 4.30
N HIS A 700 -10.44 -27.78 5.06
CA HIS A 700 -10.55 -26.33 4.92
C HIS A 700 -9.46 -25.54 5.68
N ALA A 701 -8.51 -26.21 6.35
CA ALA A 701 -7.41 -25.57 7.06
C ALA A 701 -6.08 -25.60 6.30
N GLN A 702 -6.03 -26.32 5.18
CA GLN A 702 -4.82 -26.51 4.37
C GLN A 702 -4.88 -25.71 3.06
N PHE A 703 -3.73 -25.55 2.41
CA PHE A 703 -3.67 -25.05 1.04
C PHE A 703 -4.46 -25.99 0.11
N ALA A 704 -5.23 -25.42 -0.81
CA ALA A 704 -6.10 -26.15 -1.69
C ALA A 704 -5.35 -26.81 -2.85
N GLU A 705 -5.21 -28.13 -2.80
CA GLU A 705 -5.10 -28.93 -4.01
C GLU A 705 -6.50 -29.05 -4.62
N THR A 706 -6.64 -28.52 -5.82
CA THR A 706 -7.94 -28.48 -6.50
C THR A 706 -8.09 -29.65 -7.46
N TYR A 707 -9.31 -30.11 -7.65
CA TYR A 707 -9.64 -31.15 -8.61
C TYR A 707 -9.81 -30.58 -10.03
N HIS A 708 -9.22 -31.27 -10.99
CA HIS A 708 -9.32 -30.97 -12.41
C HIS A 708 -9.99 -32.13 -13.14
N PRO A 709 -11.31 -32.04 -13.42
CA PRO A 709 -12.00 -33.08 -14.18
C PRO A 709 -11.50 -33.11 -15.62
N ALA A 710 -10.96 -34.25 -16.02
CA ALA A 710 -10.51 -34.50 -17.38
C ALA A 710 -11.67 -35.03 -18.24
N THR A 711 -11.55 -34.85 -19.56
CA THR A 711 -12.36 -35.67 -20.48
C THR A 711 -11.80 -37.09 -20.42
N PRO A 712 -12.61 -38.12 -20.14
CA PRO A 712 -12.06 -39.45 -19.92
C PRO A 712 -11.25 -39.98 -21.10
N VAL A 713 -10.02 -40.45 -20.85
CA VAL A 713 -9.09 -40.90 -21.91
C VAL A 713 -8.26 -42.10 -21.46
N ARG A 714 -8.02 -43.04 -22.39
CA ARG A 714 -7.25 -44.27 -22.16
C ARG A 714 -5.75 -43.96 -22.04
N LEU A 715 -5.18 -44.14 -20.86
CA LEU A 715 -3.73 -44.03 -20.64
C LEU A 715 -3.00 -45.37 -20.84
N LEU A 716 -3.65 -46.48 -20.52
CA LEU A 716 -3.10 -47.82 -20.63
C LEU A 716 -4.12 -48.79 -21.21
N ASP A 717 -3.74 -49.55 -22.24
CA ASP A 717 -4.51 -50.71 -22.71
C ASP A 717 -3.57 -51.81 -23.21
N THR A 718 -3.33 -52.83 -22.38
CA THR A 718 -2.38 -53.89 -22.73
C THR A 718 -2.87 -54.82 -23.84
N ARG A 719 -4.14 -54.70 -24.28
CA ARG A 719 -4.61 -55.40 -25.49
C ARG A 719 -3.99 -54.81 -26.76
N GLY A 720 -3.59 -53.53 -26.71
CA GLY A 720 -2.86 -52.82 -27.75
C GLY A 720 -1.51 -52.31 -27.25
N ALA A 721 -0.99 -51.25 -27.87
CA ALA A 721 0.27 -50.62 -27.49
C ALA A 721 0.11 -49.30 -26.70
N THR A 722 -1.13 -48.97 -26.30
CA THR A 722 -1.43 -47.75 -25.54
C THR A 722 -0.78 -47.81 -24.16
N GLY A 723 0.02 -46.80 -23.82
CA GLY A 723 0.79 -46.77 -22.58
C GLY A 723 2.13 -47.51 -22.65
N GLY A 724 2.57 -47.93 -23.84
CA GLY A 724 3.91 -48.48 -24.08
C GLY A 724 4.09 -49.96 -23.68
N VAL A 725 3.01 -50.64 -23.27
CA VAL A 725 3.02 -52.06 -22.90
C VAL A 725 2.01 -52.82 -23.75
N THR A 726 2.39 -53.97 -24.28
CA THR A 726 1.54 -54.82 -25.13
C THR A 726 1.56 -56.27 -24.66
N GLY A 727 0.37 -56.86 -24.62
CA GLY A 727 0.14 -58.25 -24.23
C GLY A 727 -0.41 -58.43 -22.81
N PRO A 728 -1.06 -59.57 -22.52
CA PRO A 728 -1.60 -59.86 -21.20
C PRO A 728 -0.52 -59.84 -20.11
N VAL A 729 -0.81 -59.19 -18.98
CA VAL A 729 0.07 -59.13 -17.81
C VAL A 729 -0.04 -60.42 -17.02
N ALA A 730 1.07 -61.14 -16.86
CA ALA A 730 1.11 -62.40 -16.13
C ALA A 730 0.75 -62.23 -14.64
N GLY A 731 0.27 -63.31 -14.03
CA GLY A 731 -0.08 -63.32 -12.60
C GLY A 731 1.12 -63.00 -11.72
N GLY A 732 0.94 -62.08 -10.77
CA GLY A 732 1.99 -61.58 -9.87
C GLY A 732 2.84 -60.44 -10.43
N HIS A 733 2.75 -60.14 -11.74
CA HIS A 733 3.53 -59.09 -12.41
C HIS A 733 2.81 -57.73 -12.43
N SER A 734 3.59 -56.68 -12.69
CA SER A 734 3.13 -55.29 -12.69
C SER A 734 3.45 -54.54 -13.98
N VAL A 735 2.71 -53.47 -14.22
CA VAL A 735 2.94 -52.46 -15.26
C VAL A 735 3.09 -51.11 -14.60
N THR A 736 4.16 -50.38 -14.91
CA THR A 736 4.33 -48.99 -14.49
C THR A 736 3.68 -48.06 -15.50
N LEU A 737 2.77 -47.21 -15.04
CA LEU A 737 2.05 -46.23 -15.85
C LEU A 737 2.55 -44.83 -15.52
N THR A 738 2.91 -44.07 -16.56
CA THR A 738 3.17 -42.63 -16.43
C THR A 738 1.86 -41.89 -16.62
N ALA A 739 1.45 -41.11 -15.61
CA ALA A 739 0.21 -40.33 -15.64
C ALA A 739 0.51 -38.83 -15.86
N ALA A 740 1.43 -38.26 -15.08
CA ALA A 740 1.80 -36.85 -15.17
C ALA A 740 2.59 -36.53 -16.45
N GLY A 741 2.49 -35.29 -16.92
CA GLY A 741 3.11 -34.84 -18.17
C GLY A 741 2.46 -35.39 -19.44
N THR A 742 1.31 -36.07 -19.32
CA THR A 742 0.58 -36.65 -20.45
C THR A 742 -0.90 -36.31 -20.38
N HIS A 743 -1.58 -36.23 -21.53
CA HIS A 743 -3.04 -36.11 -21.63
C HIS A 743 -3.68 -35.00 -20.75
N GLY A 744 -2.98 -33.89 -20.56
CA GLY A 744 -3.45 -32.74 -19.77
C GLY A 744 -3.24 -32.83 -18.26
N VAL A 745 -2.55 -33.86 -17.76
CA VAL A 745 -2.08 -33.93 -16.36
C VAL A 745 -0.73 -33.23 -16.24
N PRO A 746 -0.57 -32.15 -15.46
CA PRO A 746 0.70 -31.48 -15.26
C PRO A 746 1.74 -32.35 -14.55
N THR A 747 3.03 -32.04 -14.72
CA THR A 747 4.12 -32.74 -14.01
C THR A 747 4.09 -32.53 -12.50
N GLY A 748 3.47 -31.44 -12.03
CA GLY A 748 3.28 -31.11 -10.62
C GLY A 748 1.95 -31.61 -10.02
N ALA A 749 1.19 -32.46 -10.71
CA ALA A 749 -0.03 -33.04 -10.14
C ALA A 749 0.31 -33.90 -8.91
N SER A 750 -0.42 -33.70 -7.82
CA SER A 750 -0.23 -34.37 -6.53
C SER A 750 -0.92 -35.73 -6.47
N ALA A 751 -2.04 -35.89 -7.18
CA ALA A 751 -2.76 -37.16 -7.30
C ALA A 751 -3.49 -37.31 -8.64
N VAL A 752 -3.83 -38.54 -8.98
CA VAL A 752 -4.58 -38.89 -10.20
C VAL A 752 -5.83 -39.68 -9.85
N VAL A 753 -6.92 -39.40 -10.58
CA VAL A 753 -8.16 -40.18 -10.55
C VAL A 753 -8.19 -41.07 -11.79
N LEU A 754 -8.11 -42.38 -11.57
CA LEU A 754 -8.10 -43.38 -12.63
C LEU A 754 -9.32 -44.29 -12.53
N ASN A 755 -9.91 -44.63 -13.66
CA ASN A 755 -10.73 -45.83 -13.77
C ASN A 755 -9.86 -46.99 -14.28
N VAL A 756 -9.55 -47.94 -13.40
CA VAL A 756 -8.68 -49.07 -13.71
C VAL A 756 -9.51 -50.33 -13.92
N GLY A 757 -9.08 -51.20 -14.83
CA GLY A 757 -9.84 -52.38 -15.19
C GLY A 757 -8.97 -53.58 -15.56
N ALA A 758 -9.56 -54.76 -15.46
CA ALA A 758 -9.02 -56.00 -15.99
C ALA A 758 -10.03 -56.64 -16.94
N THR A 759 -9.54 -57.17 -18.06
CA THR A 759 -10.37 -57.87 -19.05
C THR A 759 -9.64 -59.09 -19.60
N THR A 760 -10.36 -59.96 -20.33
CA THR A 760 -9.84 -61.22 -20.88
C THR A 760 -9.15 -62.11 -19.83
N THR A 761 -9.65 -62.05 -18.60
CA THR A 761 -9.05 -62.64 -17.39
C THR A 761 -9.03 -64.18 -17.48
N LYS A 762 -7.88 -64.80 -17.18
CA LYS A 762 -7.71 -66.27 -17.27
C LYS A 762 -7.82 -67.00 -15.92
N ALA A 763 -7.84 -66.25 -14.83
CA ALA A 763 -8.12 -66.75 -13.49
C ALA A 763 -8.78 -65.65 -12.65
N SER A 764 -9.58 -66.03 -11.64
CA SER A 764 -10.09 -65.11 -10.63
C SER A 764 -8.95 -64.41 -9.88
N GLY A 765 -9.13 -63.14 -9.54
CA GLY A 765 -8.14 -62.35 -8.80
C GLY A 765 -8.55 -60.89 -8.64
N SER A 766 -7.57 -60.03 -8.36
CA SER A 766 -7.74 -58.59 -8.23
C SER A 766 -6.61 -57.80 -8.89
N LEU A 767 -6.85 -56.52 -9.08
CA LEU A 767 -5.85 -55.55 -9.47
C LEU A 767 -5.46 -54.75 -8.23
N THR A 768 -4.17 -54.56 -7.98
CA THR A 768 -3.68 -53.61 -6.98
C THR A 768 -3.00 -52.46 -7.72
N VAL A 769 -3.21 -51.24 -7.25
CA VAL A 769 -2.52 -50.06 -7.80
C VAL A 769 -1.75 -49.41 -6.67
N SER A 770 -0.47 -49.12 -6.89
CA SER A 770 0.39 -48.49 -5.90
C SER A 770 1.10 -47.24 -6.43
N THR A 771 1.48 -46.36 -5.52
CA THR A 771 2.33 -45.21 -5.82
C THR A 771 3.70 -45.70 -6.30
N HIS A 772 4.29 -45.04 -7.30
CA HIS A 772 5.59 -45.47 -7.83
C HIS A 772 6.70 -45.31 -6.78
N GLY A 773 7.54 -46.33 -6.62
CA GLY A 773 8.61 -46.33 -5.61
C GLY A 773 8.15 -46.64 -4.18
N ASP A 774 6.84 -46.76 -3.93
CA ASP A 774 6.26 -47.04 -2.61
C ASP A 774 5.22 -48.16 -2.67
N SER A 775 5.63 -49.39 -2.36
CA SER A 775 4.73 -50.54 -2.29
C SER A 775 3.83 -50.56 -1.06
N GLY A 776 4.10 -49.71 -0.06
CA GLY A 776 3.23 -49.55 1.12
C GLY A 776 1.98 -48.72 0.81
N SER A 777 2.08 -47.80 -0.15
CA SER A 777 0.99 -46.95 -0.62
C SER A 777 0.20 -47.62 -1.75
N SER A 778 -0.66 -48.59 -1.42
CA SER A 778 -1.45 -49.32 -2.41
C SER A 778 -2.93 -49.43 -2.09
N VAL A 779 -3.75 -49.29 -3.13
CA VAL A 779 -5.20 -49.50 -3.10
C VAL A 779 -5.59 -50.73 -3.90
N THR A 780 -6.70 -51.36 -3.51
CA THR A 780 -7.29 -52.46 -4.28
C THR A 780 -8.20 -51.90 -5.38
N GLY A 781 -7.95 -52.27 -6.64
CA GLY A 781 -8.81 -52.03 -7.79
C GLY A 781 -9.95 -53.06 -7.87
N PRO A 782 -10.43 -53.45 -9.07
CA PRO A 782 -11.53 -54.41 -9.19
C PRO A 782 -11.15 -55.84 -8.76
N TYR A 783 -12.15 -56.58 -8.27
CA TYR A 783 -12.13 -58.05 -8.17
C TYR A 783 -12.84 -58.65 -9.40
N TRP A 784 -12.36 -59.79 -9.88
CA TRP A 784 -12.98 -60.50 -10.99
C TRP A 784 -12.95 -62.02 -10.82
N THR A 785 -13.85 -62.67 -11.54
CA THR A 785 -13.82 -64.11 -11.83
C THR A 785 -13.27 -64.37 -13.24
N THR A 786 -12.90 -65.62 -13.54
CA THR A 786 -12.39 -65.99 -14.87
C THR A 786 -13.34 -65.58 -16.00
N GLY A 787 -12.82 -64.86 -16.99
CA GLY A 787 -13.57 -64.36 -18.15
C GLY A 787 -14.35 -63.06 -17.91
N GLN A 788 -14.42 -62.57 -16.67
CA GLN A 788 -15.12 -61.34 -16.32
C GLN A 788 -14.26 -60.11 -16.66
N THR A 789 -14.91 -59.08 -17.19
CA THR A 789 -14.37 -57.70 -17.21
C THR A 789 -14.88 -56.96 -15.98
N ALA A 790 -13.98 -56.27 -15.28
CA ALA A 790 -14.32 -55.50 -14.10
C ALA A 790 -13.47 -54.23 -14.04
N SER A 791 -14.05 -53.15 -13.53
CA SER A 791 -13.39 -51.86 -13.33
C SER A 791 -13.69 -51.28 -11.95
N ALA A 792 -12.83 -50.36 -11.53
CA ALA A 792 -12.99 -49.56 -10.33
C ALA A 792 -12.38 -48.17 -10.57
N GLN A 793 -13.07 -47.14 -10.08
CA GLN A 793 -12.48 -45.80 -10.02
C GLN A 793 -11.73 -45.64 -8.70
N ILE A 794 -10.50 -45.13 -8.78
CA ILE A 794 -9.57 -44.99 -7.67
C ILE A 794 -8.87 -43.64 -7.68
N VAL A 795 -8.41 -43.18 -6.52
CA VAL A 795 -7.53 -42.03 -6.36
C VAL A 795 -6.19 -42.49 -5.78
N LEU A 796 -5.08 -42.04 -6.38
CA LEU A 796 -3.75 -42.29 -5.84
C LEU A 796 -2.87 -41.03 -5.86
N PRO A 797 -2.05 -40.82 -4.81
CA PRO A 797 -0.92 -39.91 -4.88
C PRO A 797 0.03 -40.24 -6.04
N LEU A 798 0.68 -39.21 -6.58
CA LEU A 798 1.72 -39.35 -7.60
C LEU A 798 3.10 -39.13 -6.99
N VAL A 799 4.03 -40.02 -7.31
CA VAL A 799 5.47 -39.85 -7.08
C VAL A 799 6.17 -40.01 -8.42
N ASP A 800 7.02 -39.05 -8.78
CA ASP A 800 7.65 -38.93 -10.10
C ASP A 800 6.65 -39.02 -11.27
N GLY A 801 5.39 -38.63 -11.03
CA GLY A 801 4.32 -38.66 -12.03
C GLY A 801 3.79 -40.05 -12.42
N LYS A 802 4.09 -41.10 -11.64
CA LYS A 802 3.83 -42.50 -12.01
C LYS A 802 3.03 -43.28 -10.96
N VAL A 803 2.35 -44.34 -11.43
CA VAL A 803 1.69 -45.37 -10.61
C VAL A 803 2.04 -46.77 -11.13
N VAL A 804 1.82 -47.81 -10.32
CA VAL A 804 2.14 -49.21 -10.65
C VAL A 804 0.90 -50.08 -10.51
N LEU A 805 0.50 -50.78 -11.58
CA LEU A 805 -0.66 -51.66 -11.66
C LEU A 805 -0.21 -53.12 -11.60
N ARG A 806 -0.66 -53.90 -10.61
CA ARG A 806 -0.27 -55.30 -10.39
C ARG A 806 -1.44 -56.27 -10.54
N ASN A 807 -1.28 -57.27 -11.41
CA ASN A 807 -2.22 -58.39 -11.51
C ASN A 807 -1.95 -59.40 -10.39
N THR A 808 -2.88 -59.58 -9.45
CA THR A 808 -2.72 -60.51 -8.31
C THR A 808 -3.25 -61.92 -8.57
N SER A 809 -3.88 -62.15 -9.73
CA SER A 809 -4.41 -63.46 -10.09
C SER A 809 -3.28 -64.46 -10.37
N ARG A 810 -3.62 -65.76 -10.42
CA ARG A 810 -2.65 -66.84 -10.74
C ARG A 810 -2.36 -66.98 -12.24
N SER A 811 -2.97 -66.17 -13.11
CA SER A 811 -2.83 -66.27 -14.57
C SER A 811 -2.85 -64.89 -15.21
N SER A 812 -2.79 -64.82 -16.54
CA SER A 812 -2.73 -63.54 -17.24
C SER A 812 -4.09 -62.82 -17.33
N ALA A 813 -4.03 -61.50 -17.37
CA ALA A 813 -5.16 -60.60 -17.63
C ALA A 813 -4.67 -59.38 -18.42
N ASN A 814 -5.53 -58.80 -19.25
CA ASN A 814 -5.24 -57.51 -19.86
C ASN A 814 -5.66 -56.39 -18.91
N LEU A 815 -4.79 -55.40 -18.73
CA LEU A 815 -4.99 -54.27 -17.83
C LEU A 815 -5.32 -53.00 -18.61
N ILE A 816 -6.20 -52.20 -18.01
CA ILE A 816 -6.71 -50.96 -18.55
C ILE A 816 -6.60 -49.87 -17.48
N ALA A 817 -6.21 -48.66 -17.88
CA ALA A 817 -6.34 -47.47 -17.05
C ALA A 817 -6.82 -46.28 -17.88
N ASP A 818 -7.91 -45.67 -17.44
CA ASP A 818 -8.49 -44.46 -18.01
C ASP A 818 -8.33 -43.29 -17.05
N LEU A 819 -7.82 -42.16 -17.53
CA LEU A 819 -7.79 -40.90 -16.78
C LEU A 819 -9.20 -40.35 -16.66
N VAL A 820 -9.62 -39.97 -15.45
CA VAL A 820 -10.89 -39.28 -15.18
C VAL A 820 -10.65 -37.84 -14.70
N GLY A 821 -9.55 -37.61 -13.99
CA GLY A 821 -9.12 -36.29 -13.56
C GLY A 821 -7.86 -36.37 -12.71
N TRP A 822 -7.44 -35.24 -12.15
CA TRP A 822 -6.24 -35.14 -11.31
C TRP A 822 -6.41 -34.06 -10.25
N TYR A 823 -5.59 -34.11 -9.20
CA TYR A 823 -5.46 -33.06 -8.19
C TYR A 823 -4.09 -32.42 -8.31
N GLY A 824 -4.04 -31.10 -8.13
CA GLY A 824 -2.78 -30.39 -8.17
C GLY A 824 -2.89 -28.92 -7.76
N PRO A 825 -1.73 -28.25 -7.71
CA PRO A 825 -1.61 -26.87 -7.28
C PRO A 825 -2.07 -25.92 -8.40
N THR A 826 -3.29 -25.38 -8.35
CA THR A 826 -3.74 -24.29 -9.23
C THR A 826 -5.06 -23.66 -8.75
N ALA A 827 -5.14 -22.32 -8.70
CA ALA A 827 -6.38 -21.59 -8.39
C ALA A 827 -7.54 -21.82 -9.39
N SER A 828 -7.29 -22.44 -10.55
CA SER A 828 -8.30 -22.69 -11.60
C SER A 828 -9.01 -24.04 -11.51
N GLY A 829 -8.64 -24.92 -10.57
CA GLY A 829 -9.36 -26.19 -10.39
C GLY A 829 -10.64 -26.01 -9.58
N SER A 830 -11.24 -27.12 -9.16
CA SER A 830 -12.50 -27.13 -8.42
C SER A 830 -12.33 -27.75 -7.04
N GLN A 831 -12.99 -27.17 -6.04
CA GLN A 831 -12.93 -27.62 -4.65
C GLN A 831 -14.13 -28.50 -4.33
N PHE A 832 -13.94 -29.48 -3.44
CA PHE A 832 -15.00 -30.39 -3.06
C PHE A 832 -15.95 -29.73 -2.05
N GLN A 833 -17.25 -29.91 -2.27
CA GLN A 833 -18.31 -29.53 -1.35
C GLN A 833 -19.06 -30.81 -0.92
N PRO A 834 -18.88 -31.28 0.33
CA PRO A 834 -19.55 -32.49 0.79
C PRO A 834 -21.05 -32.24 1.00
N VAL A 835 -21.89 -33.20 0.61
CA VAL A 835 -23.30 -33.25 0.99
C VAL A 835 -23.58 -34.46 1.87
N THR A 836 -24.67 -34.42 2.63
CA THR A 836 -25.18 -35.64 3.28
C THR A 836 -25.58 -36.63 2.18
N PRO A 837 -25.05 -37.88 2.17
CA PRO A 837 -25.32 -38.82 1.09
C PRO A 837 -26.81 -38.98 0.80
N VAL A 838 -27.21 -38.78 -0.46
CA VAL A 838 -28.62 -38.75 -0.85
C VAL A 838 -28.83 -39.40 -2.22
N ARG A 839 -29.89 -40.21 -2.35
CA ARG A 839 -30.27 -40.83 -3.62
C ARG A 839 -30.94 -39.80 -4.52
N ILE A 840 -30.25 -39.36 -5.57
CA ILE A 840 -30.75 -38.39 -6.54
C ILE A 840 -31.36 -39.04 -7.79
N LEU A 841 -31.07 -40.32 -8.04
CA LEU A 841 -31.72 -41.11 -9.08
C LEU A 841 -32.15 -42.47 -8.54
N ASN A 842 -33.39 -42.84 -8.83
CA ASN A 842 -33.89 -44.20 -8.68
C ASN A 842 -34.85 -44.54 -9.82
N THR A 843 -34.37 -45.25 -10.84
CA THR A 843 -35.22 -45.65 -11.98
C THR A 843 -36.36 -46.59 -11.56
N HIS A 844 -36.16 -47.37 -10.50
CA HIS A 844 -37.16 -48.31 -10.01
C HIS A 844 -38.39 -47.60 -9.44
N THR A 845 -38.20 -46.52 -8.68
CA THR A 845 -39.28 -45.73 -8.07
C THR A 845 -39.67 -44.48 -8.88
N GLY A 846 -38.82 -44.05 -9.82
CA GLY A 846 -39.00 -42.82 -10.61
C GLY A 846 -38.47 -41.54 -9.96
N ALA A 847 -37.64 -41.64 -8.91
CA ALA A 847 -37.02 -40.48 -8.30
C ALA A 847 -35.94 -39.86 -9.21
N GLY A 848 -35.92 -38.53 -9.33
CA GLY A 848 -34.86 -37.77 -10.02
C GLY A 848 -35.06 -37.51 -11.52
N SER A 849 -35.86 -38.33 -12.21
CA SER A 849 -36.03 -38.25 -13.67
C SER A 849 -37.48 -38.40 -14.14
N GLY A 850 -38.44 -38.42 -13.21
CA GLY A 850 -39.78 -38.95 -13.47
C GLY A 850 -39.76 -40.48 -13.59
N ARG A 851 -40.92 -41.13 -13.71
CA ARG A 851 -40.99 -42.60 -13.76
C ARG A 851 -40.46 -43.16 -15.08
N ILE A 852 -39.17 -43.48 -15.12
CA ILE A 852 -38.54 -44.24 -16.22
C ILE A 852 -38.37 -45.67 -15.72
N ALA A 853 -39.31 -46.57 -16.07
CA ALA A 853 -39.42 -47.90 -15.46
C ALA A 853 -38.10 -48.69 -15.39
N ARG A 854 -37.26 -48.64 -16.44
CA ARG A 854 -35.85 -49.09 -16.52
C ARG A 854 -35.15 -48.37 -17.68
N LEU A 855 -33.84 -48.11 -17.58
CA LEU A 855 -33.08 -47.55 -18.71
C LEU A 855 -32.89 -48.64 -19.78
N GLY A 856 -33.39 -48.40 -21.00
CA GLY A 856 -33.32 -49.34 -22.13
C GLY A 856 -31.88 -49.71 -22.52
N ALA A 857 -31.72 -50.85 -23.19
CA ALA A 857 -30.45 -51.22 -23.81
C ALA A 857 -30.04 -50.14 -24.83
N HIS A 858 -28.78 -49.72 -24.79
CA HIS A 858 -28.25 -48.65 -25.65
C HIS A 858 -29.01 -47.31 -25.56
N ALA A 859 -29.73 -47.06 -24.47
CA ALA A 859 -30.37 -45.79 -24.20
C ALA A 859 -29.52 -44.91 -23.28
N THR A 860 -29.73 -43.59 -23.38
CA THR A 860 -29.11 -42.57 -22.52
C THR A 860 -30.19 -41.93 -21.65
N LEU A 861 -29.86 -41.68 -20.39
CA LEU A 861 -30.65 -40.91 -19.43
C LEU A 861 -29.90 -39.65 -19.01
N LYS A 862 -30.54 -38.49 -19.20
CA LYS A 862 -30.07 -37.22 -18.63
C LYS A 862 -30.46 -37.11 -17.17
N LEU A 863 -29.52 -36.66 -16.34
CA LEU A 863 -29.74 -36.40 -14.92
C LEU A 863 -29.23 -35.00 -14.56
N LYS A 864 -30.15 -34.14 -14.10
CA LYS A 864 -29.82 -32.83 -13.54
C LYS A 864 -29.21 -33.02 -12.15
N VAL A 865 -28.00 -32.51 -11.95
CA VAL A 865 -27.25 -32.68 -10.70
C VAL A 865 -27.02 -31.38 -9.93
N THR A 866 -27.16 -30.23 -10.60
CA THR A 866 -26.98 -28.89 -10.00
C THR A 866 -28.28 -28.26 -9.53
N GLY A 867 -28.23 -27.37 -8.54
CA GLY A 867 -29.35 -26.52 -8.10
C GLY A 867 -30.33 -27.20 -7.13
N ALA A 868 -29.96 -28.37 -6.59
CA ALA A 868 -30.74 -29.12 -5.61
C ALA A 868 -29.81 -29.93 -4.70
N HIS A 869 -30.34 -30.43 -3.57
CA HIS A 869 -29.64 -31.36 -2.67
C HIS A 869 -28.28 -30.89 -2.12
N GLY A 870 -28.07 -29.58 -2.04
CA GLY A 870 -26.81 -28.98 -1.57
C GLY A 870 -25.84 -28.57 -2.67
N VAL A 871 -26.11 -28.92 -3.93
CA VAL A 871 -25.24 -28.59 -5.08
C VAL A 871 -25.59 -27.20 -5.64
N PRO A 872 -24.61 -26.31 -5.88
CA PRO A 872 -24.83 -25.00 -6.50
C PRO A 872 -25.51 -25.07 -7.87
N ALA A 873 -26.19 -23.99 -8.28
CA ALA A 873 -26.90 -23.92 -9.57
C ALA A 873 -25.96 -23.71 -10.78
N SER A 874 -24.76 -23.17 -10.55
CA SER A 874 -23.74 -22.86 -11.55
C SER A 874 -22.34 -23.04 -10.97
N GLY A 875 -21.31 -23.08 -11.82
CA GLY A 875 -19.91 -23.20 -11.39
C GLY A 875 -19.48 -24.61 -11.00
N VAL A 876 -20.35 -25.61 -11.13
CA VAL A 876 -20.05 -27.01 -10.82
C VAL A 876 -19.33 -27.67 -12.01
N SER A 877 -18.13 -28.19 -11.79
CA SER A 877 -17.32 -28.85 -12.81
C SER A 877 -17.40 -30.37 -12.79
N ALA A 878 -17.71 -30.98 -11.63
CA ALA A 878 -17.90 -32.42 -11.46
C ALA A 878 -18.80 -32.76 -10.26
N VAL A 879 -19.31 -33.99 -10.21
CA VAL A 879 -20.04 -34.56 -9.06
C VAL A 879 -19.49 -35.93 -8.69
N ASP A 880 -19.41 -36.22 -7.39
CA ASP A 880 -19.00 -37.53 -6.86
C ASP A 880 -20.25 -38.37 -6.56
N LEU A 881 -20.42 -39.45 -7.32
CA LEU A 881 -21.59 -40.34 -7.23
C LEU A 881 -21.14 -41.75 -6.85
N ASN A 882 -22.02 -42.47 -6.15
CA ASN A 882 -22.02 -43.91 -6.17
C ASN A 882 -23.13 -44.42 -7.09
N LEU A 883 -22.75 -45.09 -8.18
CA LEU A 883 -23.68 -45.64 -9.16
C LEU A 883 -23.92 -47.12 -8.87
N THR A 884 -25.18 -47.52 -8.75
CA THR A 884 -25.58 -48.90 -8.45
C THR A 884 -26.46 -49.47 -9.55
N VAL A 885 -26.16 -50.69 -10.00
CA VAL A 885 -27.03 -51.49 -10.89
C VAL A 885 -27.57 -52.68 -10.11
N PRO A 886 -28.83 -52.61 -9.61
CA PRO A 886 -29.41 -53.66 -8.80
C PRO A 886 -29.89 -54.85 -9.65
N ALA A 887 -29.38 -56.04 -9.33
CA ALA A 887 -29.80 -57.33 -9.90
C ALA A 887 -30.16 -57.32 -11.41
N PRO A 888 -29.22 -56.93 -12.31
CA PRO A 888 -29.51 -56.78 -13.73
C PRO A 888 -29.86 -58.13 -14.37
N SER A 889 -30.73 -58.11 -15.40
CA SER A 889 -31.09 -59.33 -16.15
C SER A 889 -30.07 -59.73 -17.22
N GLY A 890 -29.11 -58.85 -17.53
CA GLY A 890 -28.06 -59.04 -18.53
C GLY A 890 -26.70 -58.56 -18.02
N THR A 891 -25.67 -58.77 -18.83
CA THR A 891 -24.30 -58.30 -18.60
C THR A 891 -24.05 -57.06 -19.47
N GLY A 892 -23.27 -56.11 -18.97
CA GLY A 892 -22.98 -54.86 -19.66
C GLY A 892 -22.21 -53.89 -18.77
N TYR A 893 -22.19 -52.62 -19.16
CA TYR A 893 -21.59 -51.56 -18.37
C TYR A 893 -22.34 -50.23 -18.56
N LEU A 894 -22.22 -49.36 -17.57
CA LEU A 894 -22.68 -47.98 -17.65
C LEU A 894 -21.54 -47.05 -18.03
N ILE A 895 -21.87 -45.98 -18.77
CA ILE A 895 -20.98 -44.85 -19.04
C ILE A 895 -21.66 -43.60 -18.52
N ALA A 896 -21.02 -42.91 -17.57
CA ALA A 896 -21.44 -41.61 -17.08
C ALA A 896 -20.51 -40.51 -17.62
N TYR A 897 -21.07 -39.46 -18.22
CA TYR A 897 -20.29 -38.38 -18.84
C TYR A 897 -21.05 -37.05 -18.84
N ALA A 898 -20.34 -35.94 -19.10
CA ALA A 898 -20.93 -34.61 -19.16
C ALA A 898 -21.94 -34.50 -20.32
N ASP A 899 -23.15 -34.01 -20.05
CA ASP A 899 -24.13 -33.77 -21.11
C ASP A 899 -23.59 -32.74 -22.12
N GLY A 900 -23.99 -32.90 -23.39
CA GLY A 900 -23.50 -32.08 -24.51
C GLY A 900 -22.10 -32.43 -25.01
N THR A 901 -21.46 -33.48 -24.47
CA THR A 901 -20.15 -33.99 -24.95
C THR A 901 -20.29 -35.32 -25.70
N SER A 902 -19.26 -35.70 -26.45
CA SER A 902 -19.22 -37.03 -27.09
C SER A 902 -19.02 -38.12 -26.04
N ARG A 903 -19.86 -39.16 -26.10
CA ARG A 903 -19.77 -40.32 -25.19
C ARG A 903 -18.35 -40.94 -25.18
N PRO A 904 -17.67 -41.01 -24.03
CA PRO A 904 -16.35 -41.62 -23.92
C PRO A 904 -16.44 -43.15 -23.96
N SER A 905 -15.29 -43.83 -24.10
CA SER A 905 -15.19 -45.29 -24.03
C SER A 905 -14.91 -45.83 -22.63
N VAL A 906 -14.98 -44.98 -21.60
CA VAL A 906 -14.60 -45.31 -20.22
C VAL A 906 -15.80 -45.88 -19.46
N HIS A 907 -15.62 -47.02 -18.81
CA HIS A 907 -16.69 -47.68 -18.06
C HIS A 907 -16.83 -47.01 -16.68
N SER A 908 -18.04 -46.70 -16.25
CA SER A 908 -18.31 -46.21 -14.88
C SER A 908 -18.67 -47.35 -13.93
N VAL A 909 -19.43 -48.34 -14.41
CA VAL A 909 -19.81 -49.54 -13.63
C VAL A 909 -19.92 -50.73 -14.59
N ASP A 910 -19.15 -51.79 -14.38
CA ASP A 910 -19.34 -53.08 -15.06
C ASP A 910 -20.29 -53.97 -14.27
N PHE A 911 -21.28 -54.56 -14.93
CA PHE A 911 -22.30 -55.40 -14.29
C PHE A 911 -22.52 -56.72 -15.01
N THR A 912 -22.83 -57.75 -14.23
CA THR A 912 -23.12 -59.11 -14.71
C THR A 912 -24.48 -59.58 -14.21
N THR A 913 -25.18 -60.38 -15.02
CA THR A 913 -26.53 -60.89 -14.70
C THR A 913 -26.68 -61.37 -13.25
N LYS A 914 -27.74 -60.92 -12.57
CA LYS A 914 -28.18 -61.21 -11.19
C LYS A 914 -27.30 -60.66 -10.07
N HIS A 915 -26.15 -60.08 -10.36
CA HIS A 915 -25.24 -59.55 -9.34
C HIS A 915 -25.44 -58.05 -9.17
N THR A 916 -25.76 -57.61 -7.95
CA THR A 916 -25.85 -56.18 -7.65
C THR A 916 -24.43 -55.63 -7.52
N VAL A 917 -24.14 -54.55 -8.25
CA VAL A 917 -22.82 -53.92 -8.24
C VAL A 917 -22.98 -52.42 -8.04
N ALA A 918 -22.04 -51.85 -7.28
CA ALA A 918 -21.87 -50.41 -7.17
C ALA A 918 -20.43 -50.03 -7.41
N ASN A 919 -20.22 -48.86 -8.00
CA ASN A 919 -18.91 -48.28 -8.15
C ASN A 919 -19.01 -46.76 -8.03
N ARG A 920 -17.99 -46.17 -7.42
CA ARG A 920 -17.76 -44.73 -7.45
C ARG A 920 -17.63 -44.23 -8.89
N ALA A 921 -18.27 -43.12 -9.17
CA ALA A 921 -18.16 -42.38 -10.40
C ALA A 921 -18.06 -40.89 -10.09
N LEU A 922 -16.84 -40.37 -10.15
CA LEU A 922 -16.56 -38.94 -10.26
C LEU A 922 -16.78 -38.53 -11.72
N VAL A 923 -17.79 -37.70 -11.97
CA VAL A 923 -18.29 -37.40 -13.33
C VAL A 923 -18.23 -35.90 -13.57
N LYS A 924 -17.59 -35.49 -14.68
CA LYS A 924 -17.62 -34.11 -15.16
C LYS A 924 -19.06 -33.68 -15.47
N VAL A 925 -19.44 -32.47 -15.10
CA VAL A 925 -20.78 -31.92 -15.34
C VAL A 925 -20.80 -31.08 -16.63
N GLY A 926 -21.88 -31.22 -17.41
CA GLY A 926 -22.10 -30.41 -18.62
C GLY A 926 -22.38 -28.95 -18.28
N THR A 927 -22.23 -28.03 -19.26
CA THR A 927 -22.45 -26.59 -19.03
C THR A 927 -23.89 -26.25 -18.65
N ASN A 928 -24.83 -27.16 -18.89
CA ASN A 928 -26.22 -27.08 -18.47
C ASN A 928 -26.49 -27.67 -17.08
N GLY A 929 -25.46 -28.13 -16.36
CA GLY A 929 -25.57 -28.73 -15.03
C GLY A 929 -26.10 -30.18 -15.02
N GLU A 930 -26.04 -30.87 -16.15
CA GLU A 930 -26.52 -32.25 -16.33
C GLU A 930 -25.38 -33.23 -16.64
N ILE A 931 -25.64 -34.51 -16.36
CA ILE A 931 -24.82 -35.64 -16.81
C ILE A 931 -25.68 -36.61 -17.62
N ASP A 932 -25.04 -37.35 -18.51
CA ASP A 932 -25.61 -38.45 -19.28
C ASP A 932 -25.20 -39.81 -18.69
N LEU A 933 -26.17 -40.70 -18.53
CA LEU A 933 -25.98 -42.10 -18.13
C LEU A 933 -26.37 -43.01 -19.31
N TYR A 934 -25.40 -43.66 -19.94
CA TYR A 934 -25.61 -44.56 -21.05
C TYR A 934 -25.51 -46.03 -20.63
N ASN A 935 -26.51 -46.83 -21.00
CA ASN A 935 -26.50 -48.28 -20.83
C ASN A 935 -25.89 -48.98 -22.05
N ALA A 936 -24.65 -49.46 -21.94
CA ALA A 936 -23.97 -50.21 -23.00
C ALA A 936 -24.31 -51.71 -23.00
N GLY A 937 -25.17 -52.17 -22.09
CA GLY A 937 -25.63 -53.55 -22.01
C GLY A 937 -26.71 -53.89 -23.04
N SER A 938 -26.94 -55.18 -23.22
CA SER A 938 -27.94 -55.72 -24.15
C SER A 938 -29.35 -55.82 -23.56
N THR A 939 -29.55 -55.46 -22.30
CA THR A 939 -30.86 -55.49 -21.61
C THR A 939 -31.11 -54.17 -20.89
N SER A 940 -32.39 -53.88 -20.61
CA SER A 940 -32.75 -52.74 -19.77
C SER A 940 -32.32 -52.96 -18.32
N VAL A 941 -31.81 -51.93 -17.65
CA VAL A 941 -31.35 -52.01 -16.26
C VAL A 941 -31.97 -50.93 -15.38
N ASP A 942 -32.07 -51.24 -14.09
CA ASP A 942 -32.31 -50.24 -13.06
C ASP A 942 -30.98 -49.55 -12.72
N ILE A 943 -31.04 -48.25 -12.36
CA ILE A 943 -29.88 -47.45 -11.97
C ILE A 943 -30.25 -46.63 -10.74
N TYR A 944 -29.42 -46.71 -9.72
CA TYR A 944 -29.43 -45.78 -8.59
C TYR A 944 -28.20 -44.89 -8.66
N ALA A 945 -28.37 -43.59 -8.42
CA ALA A 945 -27.27 -42.65 -8.23
C ALA A 945 -27.39 -42.01 -6.85
N ASP A 946 -26.41 -42.28 -6.00
CA ASP A 946 -26.30 -41.72 -4.66
C ASP A 946 -25.22 -40.61 -4.70
N LEU A 947 -25.62 -39.35 -4.46
CA LEU A 947 -24.76 -38.18 -4.46
C LEU A 947 -23.98 -38.08 -3.16
N LEU A 948 -22.66 -37.87 -3.25
CA LEU A 948 -21.74 -37.72 -2.11
C LEU A 948 -21.25 -36.27 -1.94
N GLY A 949 -21.15 -35.52 -3.05
CA GLY A 949 -20.74 -34.11 -3.07
C GLY A 949 -20.49 -33.62 -4.48
N ASP A 950 -20.14 -32.35 -4.62
CA ASP A 950 -19.81 -31.71 -5.90
C ASP A 950 -18.44 -31.03 -5.87
N TYR A 951 -17.93 -30.71 -7.07
CA TYR A 951 -16.72 -29.93 -7.25
C TYR A 951 -17.07 -28.65 -7.99
N ALA A 952 -16.85 -27.50 -7.34
CA ALA A 952 -17.15 -26.18 -7.91
C ALA A 952 -15.88 -25.39 -8.20
N THR A 953 -15.85 -24.71 -9.35
CA THR A 953 -14.77 -23.78 -9.71
C THR A 953 -14.80 -22.58 -8.77
N HIS A 954 -13.62 -22.19 -8.30
CA HIS A 954 -13.47 -20.94 -7.58
C HIS A 954 -13.91 -19.76 -8.48
N PRO A 955 -14.83 -18.88 -8.06
CA PRO A 955 -15.13 -17.69 -8.84
C PRO A 955 -13.85 -16.86 -8.95
N ALA A 956 -13.42 -16.56 -10.19
CA ALA A 956 -12.59 -15.40 -10.42
C ALA A 956 -13.49 -14.19 -10.11
N GLY A 957 -13.42 -13.72 -8.87
CA GLY A 957 -14.16 -12.53 -8.41
C GLY A 957 -13.61 -11.27 -9.06
#